data_AF-A0A2E6TXP7-F1
#
_entry.id   AF-A0A2E6TXP7-F1
#
_cell.length_a   1.000
_cell.length_b   1.000
_cell.length_c   1.000
_cell.angle_alpha   90.00
_cell.angle_beta   90.00
_cell.angle_gamma   90.00
#
_symmetry.space_group_name_H-M   'P 1'
#
loop_
_entity.id
_entity.type
_entity.pdbx_description
1 polymer ?
#
loop_
_entity_poly.entity_id
_entity_poly.type
_entity_poly.pdbx_seq_one_letter_code
_entity_poly.pdbx_strand_id
1 'polypeptide(L)'
;MLLVLLTGLNLAQGFVMIGPMHTNRLTALGMDLNYWDDLGGPKERKSFFRWNTPSLVYSFDASFITYFGLEGRFAIKEAFDILNDFFQPVDESYSGMTELDLADHGFLGNYNTTWVNTTAQNQSILDIKSLTLGLLVNQLGLGNPHRYAFSIHDATTNQASTMINFRVRLRNFDPITENPTDMINNVKYSYRLVHDGTNSPGVGNAPFIMPTFADMEEFTTDTSGNAWSSVAAIADAFYGNSLIYWTDKPSLYDFGVYYDGMNAMGGKNQPRHALTYDDAGGLRYLYRNNNYVYETLPLNVVLVVPTQLLPLTAVPVFPGPFGRPYPSSLGGNPNFIPRRNTGYIPALPITSVLPAQGPPPFFDLAMRGGIDKIQFYEQPFDSLLGITFTPTNLTWTDTFVTTNGQNIIGADKTVPGSELFLGVPELKTATQEVGRAVWMPDIIFVADDLGLSPDGVPIGWNRTGPGTWIDNFTNTLGPTPTFDTNVGPGVITGPIQFSFTKIHEEFELIWSGEASIVGNQNTYSLWGHIRGPGPKDVVIFPRDVRHAIIENSIAPASDVPKITRVSDDGGTTAISTAYTRTTETLTLIGQRLASVRVIQILNGNVVVQSIAPATEYVISDSRLDIPVGIISDAAEGTDREIRVWSTLGYSEKGPQKFTIETGNPVLTGTNADGLVYNRAEPLLIQGYGFKSVDVNATKIAYVRIDDASGNAVWPTDGNVTSVTLDVKSDTLAELSRDMVSSIADGSNRRLRLSRIDNNTQLSSTNDVRLISAISAKPEITSYTTEGMAANSGEYRRDKTLDINGTALNTTYRIEIIKADGTSYSPALALDLPHPGVYVEDNGSRIQLSADVFTSAAADSNSSDDTHEFKIFNAINNTDQNASFRFNVNRQPFINFIGAFSSTGAFNRDKTVGDDIFIAGTGLKSVGRIHLIDANGSGLNSSIEANATGVTLTDASIIIDTSVIQFSNPGNADSVGTQQFRLFSLESARDNATSPAAQRFHIGTPPTFSTLSGLTSNHYRRDSDTLEFNGTGLGMVTKVEIVDAAGQPISGLNAINTSGGVTIVDGTSFTITADAPGWRPTLHLADSIGSLSRRLKVTTPYGTATTDTNASGAFTVSGTPSFFGVSQATFAGGGYDGGTSTAGTYDLSSGPLHINGRNFRGVKQIVLEDNASTTYATINVNADAPPQGININADGTLITITGATISSHNATWAANDSSLMKRVTLISVADQNGTTQDINTQP
;
A
#
# COMPACT_ATOMS: atom_id res chain seq x y z
N MET A 1 28.93 -0.34 9.98
CA MET A 1 29.08 0.56 8.81
C MET A 1 27.70 0.64 8.18
N LEU A 2 26.98 1.71 8.51
CA LEU A 2 25.56 1.92 8.28
C LEU A 2 25.39 2.70 6.97
N LEU A 3 24.79 2.10 5.95
CA LEU A 3 24.37 2.81 4.74
C LEU A 3 22.90 2.43 4.48
N VAL A 4 22.00 3.16 5.14
CA VAL A 4 20.58 3.19 4.82
C VAL A 4 20.45 4.01 3.54
N LEU A 5 20.03 3.35 2.46
CA LEU A 5 19.66 3.98 1.20
C LEU A 5 18.32 4.72 1.42
N LEU A 6 18.37 6.02 1.73
CA LEU A 6 17.21 6.89 1.59
C LEU A 6 16.94 7.11 0.11
N THR A 7 16.08 6.29 -0.50
CA THR A 7 15.35 6.65 -1.71
C THR A 7 13.98 7.18 -1.31
N GLY A 8 13.97 8.35 -0.66
CA GLY A 8 12.80 9.24 -0.70
C GLY A 8 13.03 10.17 -1.87
N LEU A 9 12.51 9.82 -3.05
CA LEU A 9 12.28 10.82 -4.08
C LEU A 9 11.26 11.79 -3.47
N ASN A 10 11.71 12.96 -3.02
CA ASN A 10 10.80 14.07 -2.75
C ASN A 10 10.12 14.39 -4.08
N LEU A 11 8.90 13.88 -4.26
CA LEU A 11 8.04 14.26 -5.36
C LEU A 11 7.72 15.73 -5.15
N ALA A 12 8.34 16.59 -5.96
CA ALA A 12 8.01 18.00 -6.03
C ALA A 12 6.55 18.11 -6.51
N GLN A 13 5.64 18.68 -5.72
CA GLN A 13 4.21 18.98 -6.03
C GLN A 13 4.11 20.45 -6.46
N GLY A 14 3.09 21.03 -7.11
CA GLY A 14 3.27 22.39 -7.67
C GLY A 14 2.07 23.31 -7.90
N PHE A 15 2.33 24.63 -7.86
CA PHE A 15 1.38 25.71 -8.16
C PHE A 15 1.83 26.62 -9.32
N VAL A 16 0.88 27.31 -9.95
CA VAL A 16 1.15 28.33 -10.99
C VAL A 16 0.77 29.73 -10.49
N MET A 17 1.57 30.74 -10.86
CA MET A 17 1.29 32.16 -10.59
C MET A 17 0.75 32.85 -11.85
N ILE A 18 -0.14 33.82 -11.71
CA ILE A 18 -0.80 34.52 -12.83
C ILE A 18 -0.56 36.03 -12.83
N GLY A 19 -0.70 36.67 -14.00
CA GLY A 19 -0.79 38.13 -14.13
C GLY A 19 -0.63 38.63 -15.57
N PRO A 20 -0.60 39.95 -15.79
CA PRO A 20 -0.57 40.54 -17.14
C PRO A 20 0.68 40.15 -17.94
N MET A 21 0.50 39.80 -19.22
CA MET A 21 1.58 39.35 -20.11
C MET A 21 2.11 40.50 -20.97
N HIS A 22 3.41 40.46 -21.29
CA HIS A 22 3.98 41.38 -22.28
C HIS A 22 3.41 41.08 -23.67
N THR A 23 3.10 42.10 -24.48
CA THR A 23 2.49 41.94 -25.81
C THR A 23 3.26 40.99 -26.73
N ASN A 24 4.60 41.07 -26.75
CA ASN A 24 5.47 40.15 -27.50
C ASN A 24 5.47 38.69 -27.00
N ARG A 25 4.73 38.37 -25.93
CA ARG A 25 4.56 37.00 -25.40
C ARG A 25 3.19 36.42 -25.71
N LEU A 26 2.27 37.22 -26.27
CA LEU A 26 0.94 36.76 -26.67
C LEU A 26 0.97 36.09 -28.05
N THR A 27 1.96 36.39 -28.87
CA THR A 27 2.09 35.82 -30.22
C THR A 27 3.52 35.38 -30.52
N ALA A 28 3.67 34.35 -31.35
CA ALA A 28 4.95 33.96 -31.95
C ALA A 28 4.76 33.53 -33.41
N LEU A 29 5.61 34.00 -34.32
CA LEU A 29 5.45 33.82 -35.78
C LEU A 29 4.09 34.27 -36.34
N GLY A 30 3.39 35.18 -35.66
CA GLY A 30 2.03 35.60 -36.01
C GLY A 30 0.92 34.65 -35.56
N MET A 31 1.27 33.57 -34.84
CA MET A 31 0.34 32.66 -34.17
C MET A 31 -0.02 33.21 -32.79
N ASP A 32 -1.27 33.09 -32.39
CA ASP A 32 -1.74 33.35 -31.03
C ASP A 32 -1.35 32.20 -30.09
N LEU A 33 -0.75 32.50 -28.94
CA LEU A 33 -0.27 31.52 -27.95
C LEU A 33 -1.27 31.23 -26.82
N ASN A 34 -2.53 31.64 -26.98
CA ASN A 34 -3.66 31.34 -26.09
C ASN A 34 -3.59 31.86 -24.64
N TYR A 35 -2.90 32.97 -24.39
CA TYR A 35 -2.93 33.64 -23.08
C TYR A 35 -4.14 34.59 -22.97
N TRP A 36 -5.36 34.05 -23.17
CA TRP A 36 -6.63 34.80 -23.16
C TRP A 36 -7.38 34.81 -21.82
N ASP A 37 -6.78 34.29 -20.74
CA ASP A 37 -7.35 34.50 -19.41
C ASP A 37 -7.41 35.99 -19.10
N ASP A 38 -8.51 36.39 -18.49
CA ASP A 38 -8.87 37.75 -18.14
C ASP A 38 -7.88 38.39 -17.15
N LEU A 39 -7.16 37.61 -16.35
CA LEU A 39 -6.04 38.02 -15.49
C LEU A 39 -4.66 37.95 -16.17
N GLY A 40 -4.60 37.45 -17.40
CA GLY A 40 -3.40 37.39 -18.24
C GLY A 40 -2.87 35.96 -18.42
N GLY A 41 -1.63 35.71 -18.00
CA GLY A 41 -0.96 34.42 -18.21
C GLY A 41 0.09 34.10 -17.15
N PRO A 42 0.70 32.90 -17.22
CA PRO A 42 1.56 32.40 -16.16
C PRO A 42 2.83 33.21 -15.96
N LYS A 43 3.32 33.25 -14.72
CA LYS A 43 4.51 33.98 -14.32
C LYS A 43 5.66 33.08 -13.92
N GLU A 44 6.87 33.59 -14.15
CA GLU A 44 8.10 33.00 -13.66
C GLU A 44 8.31 33.36 -12.18
N ARG A 45 9.28 32.72 -11.55
CA ARG A 45 9.75 33.15 -10.23
C ARG A 45 10.16 34.62 -10.28
N LYS A 46 9.73 35.36 -9.25
CA LYS A 46 10.03 36.79 -9.06
C LYS A 46 9.43 37.74 -10.11
N SER A 47 8.61 37.25 -11.05
CA SER A 47 7.82 38.11 -11.96
C SER A 47 6.31 38.09 -11.62
N PHE A 48 5.96 37.65 -10.41
CA PHE A 48 4.57 37.48 -9.96
C PHE A 48 3.90 38.79 -9.56
N PHE A 49 2.58 38.73 -9.37
CA PHE A 49 1.76 39.82 -8.86
C PHE A 49 1.09 39.38 -7.57
N ARG A 50 1.05 40.26 -6.55
CA ARG A 50 0.38 39.99 -5.27
C ARG A 50 -0.14 41.28 -4.65
N TRP A 51 -0.99 41.17 -3.64
CA TRP A 51 -1.35 42.32 -2.81
C TRP A 51 -0.22 42.67 -1.83
N ASN A 52 -0.01 43.96 -1.59
CA ASN A 52 0.94 44.44 -0.58
C ASN A 52 0.25 45.24 0.55
N THR A 53 -1.07 45.09 0.67
CA THR A 53 -1.86 45.68 1.77
C THR A 53 -2.53 44.58 2.60
N PRO A 54 -2.35 44.55 3.94
CA PRO A 54 -2.76 43.42 4.79
C PRO A 54 -4.26 43.38 5.13
N SER A 55 -5.02 44.41 4.80
CA SER A 55 -6.46 44.47 5.08
C SER A 55 -7.18 44.87 3.81
N LEU A 56 -8.29 44.24 3.46
CA LEU A 56 -9.10 44.52 2.28
C LEU A 56 -10.58 44.58 2.66
N VAL A 57 -11.35 45.41 1.97
CA VAL A 57 -12.78 45.58 2.22
C VAL A 57 -13.59 45.04 1.05
N TYR A 58 -14.65 44.27 1.33
CA TYR A 58 -15.58 43.81 0.32
C TYR A 58 -17.03 44.18 0.63
N SER A 59 -17.87 44.23 -0.40
CA SER A 59 -19.30 44.49 -0.23
C SER A 59 -20.17 43.99 -1.40
N PHE A 60 -21.49 44.13 -1.27
CA PHE A 60 -22.48 43.61 -2.22
C PHE A 60 -23.29 44.76 -2.81
N ASP A 61 -23.45 44.78 -4.13
CA ASP A 61 -24.34 45.69 -4.81
C ASP A 61 -25.82 45.29 -4.59
N ALA A 62 -26.72 46.25 -4.70
CA ALA A 62 -28.15 45.99 -4.55
C ALA A 62 -28.68 44.98 -5.57
N SER A 63 -28.11 44.96 -6.77
CA SER A 63 -28.47 43.96 -7.80
C SER A 63 -28.15 42.53 -7.35
N PHE A 64 -27.02 42.32 -6.66
CA PHE A 64 -26.63 41.02 -6.13
C PHE A 64 -27.58 40.58 -5.03
N ILE A 65 -27.86 41.46 -4.07
CA ILE A 65 -28.82 41.18 -2.99
C ILE A 65 -30.22 40.92 -3.54
N THR A 66 -30.60 41.59 -4.63
CA THR A 66 -31.90 41.41 -5.28
C THR A 66 -32.08 40.02 -5.86
N TYR A 67 -31.03 39.49 -6.51
CA TYR A 67 -31.10 38.20 -7.20
C TYR A 67 -30.81 37.01 -6.28
N PHE A 68 -29.74 37.11 -5.47
CA PHE A 68 -29.27 36.01 -4.61
C PHE A 68 -29.77 36.08 -3.16
N GLY A 69 -30.30 37.24 -2.74
CA GLY A 69 -30.78 37.43 -1.37
C GLY A 69 -29.70 37.37 -0.31
N LEU A 70 -30.14 37.26 0.96
CA LEU A 70 -29.24 37.06 2.10
C LEU A 70 -28.45 35.74 2.01
N GLU A 71 -29.04 34.74 1.36
CA GLU A 71 -28.43 33.42 1.25
C GLU A 71 -27.19 33.41 0.36
N GLY A 72 -27.21 34.08 -0.81
CA GLY A 72 -26.00 34.23 -1.60
C GLY A 72 -24.95 35.12 -0.95
N ARG A 73 -25.37 36.12 -0.17
CA ARG A 73 -24.45 36.92 0.66
C ARG A 73 -23.72 36.03 1.68
N PHE A 74 -24.42 35.11 2.34
CA PHE A 74 -23.81 34.16 3.26
C PHE A 74 -22.87 33.20 2.55
N ALA A 75 -23.25 32.68 1.38
CA ALA A 75 -22.39 31.83 0.57
C ALA A 75 -21.05 32.49 0.20
N ILE A 76 -21.08 33.77 -0.21
CA ILE A 76 -19.87 34.54 -0.52
C ILE A 76 -19.07 34.83 0.75
N LYS A 77 -19.74 35.16 1.86
CA LYS A 77 -19.08 35.38 3.14
C LYS A 77 -18.32 34.13 3.61
N GLU A 78 -18.87 32.93 3.45
CA GLU A 78 -18.17 31.69 3.75
C GLU A 78 -16.85 31.55 2.97
N ALA A 79 -16.82 31.94 1.68
CA ALA A 79 -15.59 31.95 0.89
C ALA A 79 -14.50 32.90 1.45
N PHE A 80 -14.90 34.07 1.95
CA PHE A 80 -13.96 34.99 2.63
C PHE A 80 -13.53 34.47 4.00
N ASP A 81 -14.43 33.85 4.76
CA ASP A 81 -14.12 33.29 6.06
C ASP A 81 -13.08 32.17 5.94
N ILE A 82 -13.16 31.34 4.88
CA ILE A 82 -12.14 30.35 4.51
C ILE A 82 -10.76 31.00 4.31
N LEU A 83 -10.67 32.08 3.54
CA LEU A 83 -9.39 32.75 3.29
C LEU A 83 -8.87 33.50 4.52
N ASN A 84 -9.76 34.11 5.30
CA ASN A 84 -9.39 34.75 6.56
C ASN A 84 -8.80 33.74 7.55
N ASP A 85 -9.44 32.56 7.69
CA ASP A 85 -8.94 31.45 8.51
C ASP A 85 -7.62 30.89 7.96
N PHE A 86 -7.44 30.83 6.63
CA PHE A 86 -6.16 30.42 6.05
C PHE A 86 -4.99 31.34 6.43
N PHE A 87 -5.16 32.67 6.43
CA PHE A 87 -4.09 33.60 6.82
C PHE A 87 -3.94 33.74 8.33
N GLN A 88 -5.03 33.60 9.07
CA GLN A 88 -5.07 33.67 10.53
C GLN A 88 -6.11 32.67 11.06
N PRO A 89 -5.69 31.42 11.34
CA PRO A 89 -6.58 30.40 11.87
C PRO A 89 -7.26 30.83 13.16
N VAL A 90 -8.55 30.50 13.29
CA VAL A 90 -9.36 30.75 14.49
C VAL A 90 -8.82 30.00 15.72
N ASP A 91 -8.09 28.90 15.52
CA ASP A 91 -7.47 28.12 16.60
C ASP A 91 -6.06 28.55 16.96
N GLU A 92 -5.55 29.60 16.33
CA GLU A 92 -4.22 30.16 16.59
C GLU A 92 -3.08 29.14 16.36
N SER A 93 -3.31 28.12 15.52
CA SER A 93 -2.29 27.11 15.18
C SER A 93 -1.06 27.69 14.49
N TYR A 94 -1.22 28.77 13.71
CA TYR A 94 -0.17 29.61 13.18
C TYR A 94 -0.66 31.05 12.97
N SER A 95 0.24 31.99 12.68
CA SER A 95 -0.11 33.36 12.27
C SER A 95 0.69 33.78 11.04
N GLY A 96 -0.02 33.95 9.91
CA GLY A 96 0.59 34.34 8.65
C GLY A 96 1.35 33.22 7.92
N MET A 97 1.79 33.52 6.70
CA MET A 97 2.41 32.55 5.79
C MET A 97 3.84 32.16 6.16
N THR A 98 4.51 32.96 6.98
CA THR A 98 5.88 32.69 7.44
C THR A 98 5.90 31.58 8.48
N GLU A 99 4.89 31.51 9.37
CA GLU A 99 4.75 30.45 10.38
C GLU A 99 4.04 29.21 9.84
N LEU A 100 3.23 29.33 8.78
CA LEU A 100 2.58 28.19 8.14
C LEU A 100 3.60 27.12 7.74
N ASP A 101 3.45 25.92 8.30
CA ASP A 101 4.09 24.69 7.85
C ASP A 101 3.04 23.80 7.19
N LEU A 102 3.24 23.46 5.91
CA LEU A 102 2.26 22.69 5.14
C LEU A 102 2.09 21.26 5.66
N ALA A 103 3.12 20.68 6.30
CA ALA A 103 3.04 19.35 6.89
C ALA A 103 2.36 19.38 8.26
N ASP A 104 2.85 20.24 9.17
CA ASP A 104 2.35 20.27 10.55
C ASP A 104 0.93 20.85 10.66
N HIS A 105 0.54 21.73 9.72
CA HIS A 105 -0.79 22.37 9.71
C HIS A 105 -1.77 21.69 8.74
N GLY A 106 -1.48 20.46 8.31
CA GLY A 106 -2.49 19.59 7.71
C GLY A 106 -2.78 19.81 6.23
N PHE A 107 -1.93 20.51 5.50
CA PHE A 107 -2.06 20.56 4.03
C PHE A 107 -1.46 19.32 3.37
N LEU A 108 -0.47 18.68 3.99
CA LEU A 108 0.14 17.46 3.46
C LEU A 108 -0.91 16.33 3.37
N GLY A 109 -1.20 15.90 2.14
CA GLY A 109 -2.26 14.92 1.87
C GLY A 109 -3.62 15.53 1.50
N ASN A 110 -3.81 16.84 1.65
CA ASN A 110 -5.03 17.55 1.24
C ASN A 110 -4.95 17.94 -0.24
N TYR A 111 -4.92 16.93 -1.11
CA TYR A 111 -4.76 17.10 -2.56
C TYR A 111 -6.09 17.31 -3.29
N ASN A 112 -7.22 16.93 -2.69
CA ASN A 112 -8.54 17.18 -3.24
C ASN A 112 -9.53 17.60 -2.15
N THR A 113 -10.21 18.74 -2.37
CA THR A 113 -11.19 19.32 -1.47
C THR A 113 -12.62 19.32 -2.04
N THR A 114 -12.85 18.67 -3.19
CA THR A 114 -14.15 18.60 -3.85
C THR A 114 -15.10 17.62 -3.16
N TRP A 115 -16.36 18.01 -3.04
CA TRP A 115 -17.48 17.19 -2.60
C TRP A 115 -18.62 17.24 -3.60
N VAL A 116 -19.42 16.18 -3.67
CA VAL A 116 -20.55 16.10 -4.62
C VAL A 116 -21.87 16.07 -3.86
N ASN A 117 -22.78 16.94 -4.26
CA ASN A 117 -24.19 16.85 -3.93
C ASN A 117 -24.96 16.36 -5.16
N THR A 118 -25.50 15.14 -5.09
CA THR A 118 -26.15 14.48 -6.22
C THR A 118 -27.45 15.16 -6.64
N THR A 119 -28.15 15.83 -5.71
CA THR A 119 -29.36 16.61 -6.04
C THR A 119 -29.00 17.84 -6.87
N ALA A 120 -28.01 18.61 -6.42
CA ALA A 120 -27.50 19.77 -7.16
C ALA A 120 -26.91 19.34 -8.53
N GLN A 121 -26.20 18.21 -8.58
CA GLN A 121 -25.61 17.70 -9.81
C GLN A 121 -26.69 17.31 -10.83
N ASN A 122 -27.72 16.58 -10.43
CA ASN A 122 -28.84 16.21 -11.31
C ASN A 122 -29.63 17.43 -11.81
N GLN A 123 -29.62 18.53 -11.04
CA GLN A 123 -30.27 19.78 -11.39
C GLN A 123 -29.36 20.77 -12.12
N SER A 124 -28.11 20.39 -12.40
CA SER A 124 -27.12 21.26 -13.05
C SER A 124 -26.90 22.58 -12.31
N ILE A 125 -26.75 22.52 -10.98
CA ILE A 125 -26.56 23.69 -10.11
C ILE A 125 -25.07 23.95 -9.83
N LEU A 126 -24.64 25.19 -9.98
CA LEU A 126 -23.29 25.66 -9.63
C LEU A 126 -23.25 26.29 -8.23
N ASP A 127 -22.28 25.88 -7.41
CA ASP A 127 -22.10 26.46 -6.08
C ASP A 127 -21.37 27.81 -6.14
N ILE A 128 -22.08 28.88 -5.78
CA ILE A 128 -21.54 30.26 -5.83
C ILE A 128 -20.39 30.48 -4.83
N LYS A 129 -20.40 29.78 -3.70
CA LYS A 129 -19.34 29.83 -2.68
C LYS A 129 -18.02 29.31 -3.25
N SER A 130 -18.04 28.11 -3.84
CA SER A 130 -16.85 27.46 -4.40
C SER A 130 -16.27 28.27 -5.57
N LEU A 131 -17.14 28.76 -6.47
CA LEU A 131 -16.71 29.66 -7.54
C LEU A 131 -16.03 30.91 -6.98
N THR A 132 -16.66 31.56 -5.99
CA THR A 132 -16.10 32.77 -5.36
C THR A 132 -14.73 32.49 -4.73
N LEU A 133 -14.55 31.35 -4.06
CA LEU A 133 -13.25 30.95 -3.51
C LEU A 133 -12.17 30.86 -4.60
N GLY A 134 -12.47 30.20 -5.73
CA GLY A 134 -11.56 30.12 -6.86
C GLY A 134 -11.19 31.48 -7.45
N LEU A 135 -12.19 32.34 -7.66
CA LEU A 135 -11.99 33.71 -8.15
C LEU A 135 -11.09 34.53 -7.22
N LEU A 136 -11.27 34.39 -5.90
CA LEU A 136 -10.45 35.07 -4.90
C LEU A 136 -9.02 34.54 -4.89
N VAL A 137 -8.82 33.22 -4.97
CA VAL A 137 -7.49 32.61 -5.08
C VAL A 137 -6.74 33.11 -6.32
N ASN A 138 -7.44 33.26 -7.45
CA ASN A 138 -6.82 33.86 -8.63
C ASN A 138 -6.45 35.34 -8.42
N GLN A 139 -7.35 36.10 -7.80
CA GLN A 139 -7.15 37.52 -7.48
C GLN A 139 -6.11 37.76 -6.38
N LEU A 140 -5.62 36.69 -5.74
CA LEU A 140 -4.46 36.70 -4.83
C LEU A 140 -3.14 36.40 -5.54
N GLY A 141 -3.16 36.03 -6.83
CA GLY A 141 -1.97 35.87 -7.68
C GLY A 141 -1.71 34.45 -8.21
N LEU A 142 -2.60 33.48 -7.95
CA LEU A 142 -2.46 32.10 -8.47
C LEU A 142 -3.23 31.87 -9.77
N GLY A 143 -2.66 31.07 -10.67
CA GLY A 143 -3.30 30.69 -11.94
C GLY A 143 -3.78 29.25 -11.90
N ASN A 144 -4.65 28.89 -12.84
CA ASN A 144 -5.05 27.50 -13.06
C ASN A 144 -3.82 26.65 -13.46
N PRO A 145 -3.34 25.71 -12.60
CA PRO A 145 -2.19 24.89 -12.95
C PRO A 145 -2.51 23.85 -14.03
N HIS A 146 -3.79 23.49 -14.20
CA HIS A 146 -4.27 22.55 -15.21
C HIS A 146 -4.37 23.13 -16.62
N ARG A 147 -3.98 24.40 -16.78
CA ARG A 147 -3.91 25.13 -18.06
C ARG A 147 -2.53 25.76 -18.32
N TYR A 148 -1.82 26.09 -17.26
CA TYR A 148 -0.65 26.95 -17.33
C TYR A 148 0.63 26.33 -16.76
N ALA A 149 0.59 25.04 -16.41
CA ALA A 149 1.78 24.33 -15.99
C ALA A 149 2.78 24.25 -17.14
N PHE A 150 2.34 23.89 -18.34
CA PHE A 150 3.18 23.85 -19.54
C PHE A 150 2.71 24.90 -20.52
N SER A 151 3.59 25.82 -20.90
CA SER A 151 3.16 26.94 -21.73
C SER A 151 4.23 27.35 -22.75
N ILE A 152 3.78 27.81 -23.92
CA ILE A 152 4.67 28.19 -25.03
C ILE A 152 5.37 29.50 -24.68
N HIS A 153 6.69 29.45 -24.56
CA HIS A 153 7.51 30.63 -24.28
C HIS A 153 7.84 31.43 -25.56
N ASP A 154 8.08 30.73 -26.67
CA ASP A 154 8.45 31.29 -27.98
C ASP A 154 8.32 30.22 -29.08
N ALA A 155 8.19 30.62 -30.34
CA ALA A 155 8.18 29.73 -31.49
C ALA A 155 9.06 30.29 -32.61
N THR A 156 9.88 29.43 -33.22
CA THR A 156 10.79 29.82 -34.31
C THR A 156 10.78 28.78 -35.41
N THR A 157 10.96 29.16 -36.67
CA THR A 157 11.19 28.17 -37.72
C THR A 157 12.61 27.61 -37.62
N ASN A 158 12.79 26.35 -38.02
CA ASN A 158 14.14 25.80 -38.20
C ASN A 158 14.87 26.54 -39.34
N GLN A 159 16.19 26.34 -39.46
CA GLN A 159 17.02 27.04 -40.45
C GLN A 159 16.58 26.81 -41.90
N ALA A 160 15.96 25.66 -42.18
CA ALA A 160 15.42 25.32 -43.50
C ALA A 160 13.97 25.79 -43.72
N SER A 161 13.35 26.44 -42.72
CA SER A 161 11.93 26.84 -42.70
C SER A 161 10.96 25.71 -43.06
N THR A 162 11.28 24.46 -42.71
CA THR A 162 10.44 23.28 -42.94
C THR A 162 9.66 22.83 -41.71
N MET A 163 10.05 23.29 -40.51
CA MET A 163 9.46 22.91 -39.22
C MET A 163 9.35 24.13 -38.30
N ILE A 164 8.35 24.10 -37.41
CA ILE A 164 8.20 25.06 -36.31
C ILE A 164 8.77 24.43 -35.03
N ASN A 165 9.68 25.12 -34.37
CA ASN A 165 10.23 24.77 -33.07
C ASN A 165 9.52 25.59 -31.99
N PHE A 166 8.61 24.95 -31.25
CA PHE A 166 7.99 25.52 -30.05
C PHE A 166 8.93 25.34 -28.85
N ARG A 167 9.25 26.44 -28.17
CA ARG A 167 9.99 26.43 -26.89
C ARG A 167 8.95 26.42 -25.77
N VAL A 168 8.78 25.27 -25.13
CA VAL A 168 7.85 25.10 -23.99
C VAL A 168 8.58 25.35 -22.68
N ARG A 169 7.90 25.99 -21.72
CA ARG A 169 8.42 26.21 -20.38
C ARG A 169 7.44 25.66 -19.34
N LEU A 170 7.99 24.99 -18.33
CA LEU A 170 7.29 24.50 -17.16
C LEU A 170 7.22 25.62 -16.11
N ARG A 171 6.01 26.09 -15.79
CA ARG A 171 5.73 27.24 -14.90
C ARG A 171 4.93 26.86 -13.66
N ASN A 172 4.88 25.57 -13.37
CA ASN A 172 4.36 25.00 -12.14
C ASN A 172 5.50 24.77 -11.16
N PHE A 173 5.42 25.29 -9.95
CA PHE A 173 6.54 25.36 -8.99
C PHE A 173 6.22 24.68 -7.68
N ASP A 174 7.23 24.02 -7.10
CA ASP A 174 7.01 23.27 -5.88
C ASP A 174 6.88 24.08 -4.59
N PRO A 175 5.81 23.90 -3.78
CA PRO A 175 5.64 24.59 -2.51
C PRO A 175 6.84 24.52 -1.58
N ILE A 176 7.62 23.43 -1.62
CA ILE A 176 8.78 23.25 -0.74
C ILE A 176 10.06 23.67 -1.44
N THR A 177 10.39 23.06 -2.59
CA THR A 177 11.69 23.29 -3.24
C THR A 177 11.72 24.53 -4.14
N GLU A 178 10.55 25.06 -4.52
CA GLU A 178 10.37 26.20 -5.44
C GLU A 178 10.99 25.96 -6.83
N ASN A 179 11.24 24.70 -7.18
CA ASN A 179 11.72 24.32 -8.50
C ASN A 179 10.53 23.98 -9.40
N PRO A 180 10.66 24.16 -10.73
CA PRO A 180 9.64 23.71 -11.67
C PRO A 180 9.36 22.20 -11.53
N THR A 181 8.09 21.81 -11.54
CA THR A 181 7.64 20.42 -11.42
C THR A 181 6.43 20.12 -12.29
N ASP A 182 6.36 18.89 -12.80
CA ASP A 182 5.24 18.38 -13.61
C ASP A 182 4.13 17.72 -12.77
N MET A 183 4.19 17.85 -11.45
CA MET A 183 3.16 17.33 -10.54
C MET A 183 2.23 18.44 -10.06
N ILE A 184 0.92 18.17 -10.07
CA ILE A 184 -0.13 19.04 -9.52
C ILE A 184 -0.96 18.18 -8.57
N ASN A 185 -1.08 18.57 -7.31
CA ASN A 185 -1.79 17.89 -6.23
C ASN A 185 -1.46 16.39 -6.17
N ASN A 186 -0.16 16.08 -6.21
CA ASN A 186 0.39 14.71 -6.22
C ASN A 186 0.01 13.85 -7.44
N VAL A 187 -0.51 14.46 -8.51
CA VAL A 187 -0.76 13.83 -9.81
C VAL A 187 0.25 14.32 -10.83
N LYS A 188 0.80 13.41 -11.63
CA LYS A 188 1.73 13.76 -12.70
C LYS A 188 0.97 14.18 -13.95
N TYR A 189 1.35 15.32 -14.53
CA TYR A 189 0.82 15.83 -15.78
C TYR A 189 1.86 15.78 -16.89
N SER A 190 1.38 15.67 -18.12
CA SER A 190 2.13 15.86 -19.36
C SER A 190 1.41 16.88 -20.22
N TYR A 191 1.99 17.26 -21.36
CA TYR A 191 1.40 18.25 -22.25
C TYR A 191 1.39 17.77 -23.69
N ARG A 192 0.46 18.30 -24.48
CA ARG A 192 0.38 18.09 -25.92
C ARG A 192 0.10 19.41 -26.63
N LEU A 193 0.62 19.54 -27.86
CA LEU A 193 0.39 20.73 -28.67
C LEU A 193 -1.00 20.66 -29.33
N VAL A 194 -1.82 21.70 -29.10
CA VAL A 194 -3.11 21.91 -29.76
C VAL A 194 -2.95 23.08 -30.74
N HIS A 195 -3.35 22.90 -32.01
CA HIS A 195 -3.25 23.93 -33.04
C HIS A 195 -4.28 23.74 -34.16
N ASP A 196 -4.57 24.79 -34.91
CA ASP A 196 -5.53 24.81 -36.03
C ASP A 196 -4.88 24.70 -37.43
N GLY A 197 -3.54 24.65 -37.50
CA GLY A 197 -2.80 24.46 -38.76
C GLY A 197 -3.01 23.09 -39.42
N THR A 198 -2.66 22.96 -40.69
CA THR A 198 -2.81 21.68 -41.42
C THR A 198 -1.68 20.69 -41.10
N ASN A 199 -2.01 19.40 -40.97
CA ASN A 199 -1.08 18.30 -40.72
C ASN A 199 -0.26 17.90 -41.97
N SER A 200 0.27 18.88 -42.72
CA SER A 200 1.03 18.65 -43.96
C SER A 200 2.53 18.84 -43.73
N PRO A 201 3.41 17.95 -44.24
CA PRO A 201 4.86 18.11 -44.11
C PRO A 201 5.37 19.35 -44.88
N GLY A 202 6.12 20.22 -44.18
CA GLY A 202 6.85 21.34 -44.77
C GLY A 202 6.15 22.69 -44.61
N VAL A 203 6.62 23.45 -43.62
CA VAL A 203 6.27 24.86 -43.45
C VAL A 203 6.55 25.62 -44.77
N GLY A 204 5.52 26.22 -45.38
CA GLY A 204 5.65 27.01 -46.62
C GLY A 204 5.39 26.29 -47.96
N ASN A 205 5.06 24.99 -47.96
CA ASN A 205 4.63 24.28 -49.17
C ASN A 205 3.10 24.15 -49.20
N ALA A 206 2.42 24.64 -50.23
CA ALA A 206 0.97 24.39 -50.39
C ALA A 206 0.68 22.87 -50.40
N PRO A 207 -0.31 22.36 -49.63
CA PRO A 207 -1.40 23.07 -48.94
C PRO A 207 -1.17 23.34 -47.44
N PHE A 208 0.09 23.49 -46.99
CA PHE A 208 0.39 23.88 -45.61
C PHE A 208 -0.20 25.25 -45.28
N ILE A 209 -1.02 25.30 -44.24
CA ILE A 209 -1.59 26.52 -43.67
C ILE A 209 -0.93 26.67 -42.29
N MET A 210 -0.27 27.81 -42.08
CA MET A 210 0.29 28.16 -40.77
C MET A 210 -0.81 28.14 -39.72
N PRO A 211 -0.57 27.57 -38.53
CA PRO A 211 -1.50 27.73 -37.41
C PRO A 211 -1.77 29.21 -37.19
N THR A 212 -3.03 29.58 -36.99
CA THR A 212 -3.37 30.90 -36.47
C THR A 212 -3.36 30.91 -34.94
N PHE A 213 -3.42 29.71 -34.34
CA PHE A 213 -3.50 29.46 -32.92
C PHE A 213 -2.62 28.26 -32.51
N ALA A 214 -1.99 28.34 -31.34
CA ALA A 214 -1.27 27.22 -30.72
C ALA A 214 -1.30 27.28 -29.19
N ASP A 215 -1.51 26.14 -28.54
CA ASP A 215 -1.46 26.00 -27.07
C ASP A 215 -0.84 24.67 -26.64
N MET A 216 -0.39 24.58 -25.39
CA MET A 216 0.05 23.34 -24.74
C MET A 216 -1.03 22.92 -23.74
N GLU A 217 -1.83 21.92 -24.10
CA GLU A 217 -2.88 21.38 -23.24
C GLU A 217 -2.27 20.33 -22.29
N GLU A 218 -2.48 20.52 -21.00
CA GLU A 218 -2.18 19.53 -19.97
C GLU A 218 -3.07 18.29 -20.10
N PHE A 219 -2.49 17.12 -19.88
CA PHE A 219 -3.27 15.89 -19.74
C PHE A 219 -2.60 14.94 -18.74
N THR A 220 -3.40 14.04 -18.18
CA THR A 220 -2.93 12.98 -17.30
C THR A 220 -3.71 11.70 -17.56
N THR A 221 -3.07 10.55 -17.36
CA THR A 221 -3.74 9.24 -17.38
C THR A 221 -4.12 8.78 -15.97
N ASP A 222 -3.85 9.60 -14.95
CA ASP A 222 -4.19 9.33 -13.57
C ASP A 222 -5.71 9.41 -13.39
N THR A 223 -6.30 8.34 -12.86
CA THR A 223 -7.74 8.23 -12.60
C THR A 223 -8.08 8.31 -11.11
N SER A 224 -7.10 8.67 -10.27
CA SER A 224 -7.35 8.97 -8.86
C SER A 224 -8.24 10.21 -8.73
N GLY A 225 -8.90 10.34 -7.57
CA GLY A 225 -9.70 11.52 -7.27
C GLY A 225 -8.90 12.82 -7.15
N ASN A 226 -7.57 12.80 -7.25
CA ASN A 226 -6.74 13.99 -7.09
C ASN A 226 -6.51 14.76 -8.40
N ALA A 227 -6.79 14.14 -9.56
CA ALA A 227 -6.66 14.82 -10.83
C ALA A 227 -7.67 15.97 -10.94
N TRP A 228 -7.23 17.10 -11.51
CA TRP A 228 -8.06 18.27 -11.83
C TRP A 228 -8.65 18.99 -10.59
N SER A 229 -8.02 18.83 -9.42
CA SER A 229 -8.58 19.21 -8.11
C SER A 229 -8.26 20.62 -7.58
N SER A 230 -7.44 21.40 -8.29
CA SER A 230 -6.94 22.70 -7.78
C SER A 230 -8.07 23.72 -7.62
N VAL A 231 -8.05 24.46 -6.51
CA VAL A 231 -9.01 25.55 -6.23
C VAL A 231 -8.78 26.72 -7.19
N ALA A 232 -7.54 26.98 -7.59
CA ALA A 232 -7.23 28.01 -8.59
C ALA A 232 -7.77 27.70 -10.00
N ALA A 233 -8.22 26.46 -10.24
CA ALA A 233 -8.81 26.01 -11.50
C ALA A 233 -10.35 26.17 -11.57
N ILE A 234 -11.01 26.45 -10.43
CA ILE A 234 -12.47 26.47 -10.34
C ILE A 234 -13.09 27.46 -11.33
N ALA A 235 -12.48 28.64 -11.51
CA ALA A 235 -12.98 29.65 -12.44
C ALA A 235 -13.04 29.15 -13.89
N ASP A 236 -12.08 28.30 -14.29
CA ASP A 236 -11.96 27.77 -15.66
C ASP A 236 -12.94 26.60 -15.92
N ALA A 237 -13.51 26.03 -14.86
CA ALA A 237 -14.47 24.94 -14.95
C ALA A 237 -15.85 25.38 -15.48
N PHE A 238 -16.15 26.68 -15.40
CA PHE A 238 -17.50 27.22 -15.56
C PHE A 238 -17.62 28.18 -16.74
N TYR A 239 -17.49 27.63 -17.95
CA TYR A 239 -17.58 28.37 -19.22
C TYR A 239 -16.68 29.62 -19.23
N GLY A 240 -15.43 29.44 -18.82
CA GLY A 240 -14.41 30.48 -18.76
C GLY A 240 -13.87 30.88 -20.15
N ASN A 241 -13.25 32.06 -20.19
CA ASN A 241 -12.78 32.87 -21.33
C ASN A 241 -11.83 32.21 -22.38
N SER A 242 -11.68 30.89 -22.41
CA SER A 242 -10.83 30.19 -23.39
C SER A 242 -11.61 29.79 -24.64
N LEU A 243 -11.12 30.19 -25.81
CA LEU A 243 -11.62 29.78 -27.14
C LEU A 243 -11.42 28.28 -27.46
N ILE A 244 -10.91 27.46 -26.53
CA ILE A 244 -10.61 26.05 -26.77
C ILE A 244 -11.78 25.16 -26.34
N TYR A 245 -12.19 24.25 -27.23
CA TYR A 245 -12.87 23.01 -26.86
C TYR A 245 -11.85 22.04 -26.26
N TRP A 246 -11.75 22.00 -24.94
CA TRP A 246 -10.90 21.06 -24.23
C TRP A 246 -11.25 19.62 -24.59
N THR A 247 -10.26 18.74 -24.71
CA THR A 247 -10.59 17.31 -24.84
C THR A 247 -10.88 16.65 -23.50
N ASP A 248 -10.28 17.16 -22.42
CA ASP A 248 -10.51 16.76 -21.04
C ASP A 248 -10.85 18.01 -20.21
N LYS A 249 -11.78 17.90 -19.24
CA LYS A 249 -12.22 19.05 -18.44
C LYS A 249 -11.07 19.59 -17.56
N PRO A 250 -10.79 20.91 -17.55
CA PRO A 250 -9.63 21.48 -16.85
C PRO A 250 -9.80 21.60 -15.32
N SER A 251 -10.93 21.14 -14.77
CA SER A 251 -11.19 21.05 -13.33
C SER A 251 -12.20 19.94 -13.03
N LEU A 252 -12.11 19.37 -11.83
CA LEU A 252 -13.08 18.43 -11.26
C LEU A 252 -14.33 19.16 -10.71
N TYR A 253 -14.22 20.45 -10.42
CA TYR A 253 -15.37 21.26 -10.03
C TYR A 253 -16.33 21.39 -11.22
N ASP A 254 -17.57 20.98 -11.04
CA ASP A 254 -18.63 20.96 -12.06
C ASP A 254 -19.98 21.13 -11.36
N PHE A 255 -21.09 20.97 -12.08
CA PHE A 255 -22.43 20.96 -11.52
C PHE A 255 -22.57 20.02 -10.32
N GLY A 256 -23.08 20.56 -9.21
CA GLY A 256 -23.26 19.88 -7.94
C GLY A 256 -21.97 19.59 -7.17
N VAL A 257 -20.81 20.00 -7.69
CA VAL A 257 -19.53 19.89 -7.00
C VAL A 257 -19.28 21.18 -6.22
N TYR A 258 -18.92 21.03 -4.95
CA TYR A 258 -18.69 22.16 -4.05
C TYR A 258 -17.54 21.84 -3.09
N TYR A 259 -17.02 22.89 -2.47
CA TYR A 259 -16.09 22.78 -1.36
C TYR A 259 -16.84 22.62 -0.03
N ASP A 260 -16.36 21.71 0.82
CA ASP A 260 -16.86 21.52 2.18
C ASP A 260 -15.77 21.76 3.24
N GLY A 261 -15.99 22.80 4.06
CA GLY A 261 -15.20 23.16 5.24
C GLY A 261 -15.06 22.05 6.27
N MET A 262 -16.13 21.30 6.48
CA MET A 262 -16.26 20.39 7.62
C MET A 262 -15.64 19.02 7.36
N ASN A 263 -15.48 18.66 6.09
CA ASN A 263 -14.92 17.39 5.65
C ASN A 263 -13.56 17.52 4.93
N ALA A 264 -12.95 18.72 4.90
CA ALA A 264 -11.65 18.95 4.28
C ALA A 264 -10.51 18.33 5.10
N MET A 265 -9.70 17.43 4.53
CA MET A 265 -8.66 16.72 5.28
C MET A 265 -7.63 17.68 5.89
N GLY A 266 -7.32 17.48 7.17
CA GLY A 266 -6.11 18.01 7.79
C GLY A 266 -6.26 19.26 8.66
N GLY A 267 -5.36 19.28 9.66
CA GLY A 267 -5.24 20.18 10.79
C GLY A 267 -4.92 19.34 12.02
N LYS A 268 -3.94 19.71 12.85
CA LYS A 268 -3.49 18.88 14.00
C LYS A 268 -4.63 18.44 14.93
N ASN A 269 -5.72 19.22 14.98
CA ASN A 269 -6.84 19.01 15.90
C ASN A 269 -8.24 19.00 15.24
N GLN A 270 -8.39 19.36 13.95
CA GLN A 270 -9.66 19.24 13.20
C GLN A 270 -9.48 19.50 11.68
N PRO A 271 -10.40 19.02 10.83
CA PRO A 271 -10.43 19.32 9.39
C PRO A 271 -10.74 20.82 9.18
N ARG A 272 -9.88 21.60 8.52
CA ARG A 272 -10.09 23.08 8.40
C ARG A 272 -9.85 23.72 7.03
N HIS A 273 -9.09 23.12 6.12
CA HIS A 273 -8.50 23.93 5.04
C HIS A 273 -9.04 23.62 3.64
N ALA A 274 -9.59 24.65 2.99
CA ALA A 274 -10.24 24.54 1.68
C ALA A 274 -9.31 24.46 0.49
N LEU A 275 -8.13 25.03 0.68
CA LEU A 275 -7.11 25.10 -0.33
C LEU A 275 -6.45 23.74 -0.44
N THR A 276 -6.22 23.29 -1.67
CA THR A 276 -5.37 22.12 -1.88
C THR A 276 -3.94 22.44 -1.47
N TYR A 277 -3.14 21.40 -1.23
CA TYR A 277 -1.74 21.52 -0.85
C TYR A 277 -0.97 22.53 -1.72
N ASP A 278 -1.16 22.47 -3.04
CA ASP A 278 -0.46 23.35 -3.97
C ASP A 278 -0.98 24.79 -3.93
N ASP A 279 -2.31 25.00 -3.84
CA ASP A 279 -2.88 26.35 -3.70
C ASP A 279 -2.39 27.03 -2.40
N ALA A 280 -2.38 26.29 -1.29
CA ALA A 280 -1.85 26.77 -0.01
C ALA A 280 -0.34 27.08 -0.09
N GLY A 281 0.41 26.20 -0.74
CA GLY A 281 1.84 26.38 -1.02
C GLY A 281 2.15 27.60 -1.87
N GLY A 282 1.33 27.87 -2.88
CA GLY A 282 1.47 29.03 -3.75
C GLY A 282 1.20 30.35 -3.02
N LEU A 283 0.12 30.42 -2.24
CA LEU A 283 -0.16 31.60 -1.41
C LEU A 283 0.92 31.78 -0.34
N ARG A 284 1.42 30.70 0.27
CA ARG A 284 2.56 30.76 1.19
C ARG A 284 3.80 31.36 0.53
N TYR A 285 4.14 30.89 -0.68
CA TYR A 285 5.27 31.42 -1.44
C TYR A 285 5.12 32.91 -1.76
N LEU A 286 3.93 33.34 -2.22
CA LEU A 286 3.65 34.73 -2.55
C LEU A 286 3.72 35.66 -1.33
N TYR A 287 3.13 35.27 -0.20
CA TYR A 287 2.89 36.20 0.91
C TYR A 287 3.84 36.07 2.11
N ARG A 288 4.72 35.05 2.17
CA ARG A 288 5.75 34.97 3.23
C ARG A 288 6.71 36.17 3.23
N ASN A 289 7.16 36.57 4.42
CA ASN A 289 8.02 37.76 4.60
C ASN A 289 9.36 37.67 3.87
N ASN A 290 9.89 36.46 3.64
CA ASN A 290 11.17 36.26 2.97
C ASN A 290 11.10 36.30 1.43
N ASN A 291 9.92 36.53 0.84
CA ASN A 291 9.81 36.67 -0.61
C ASN A 291 9.92 38.15 -1.03
N TYR A 292 11.17 38.61 -1.22
CA TYR A 292 11.47 40.00 -1.57
C TYR A 292 11.36 40.28 -3.07
N VAL A 293 10.65 41.36 -3.42
CA VAL A 293 10.53 41.97 -4.76
C VAL A 293 10.38 43.49 -4.64
N TYR A 294 10.63 44.25 -5.71
CA TYR A 294 10.36 45.69 -5.72
C TYR A 294 8.87 45.93 -5.90
N GLU A 295 8.27 46.63 -4.94
CA GLU A 295 6.84 46.91 -4.92
C GLU A 295 6.61 48.39 -4.60
N THR A 296 5.61 48.97 -5.24
CA THR A 296 5.12 50.33 -4.97
C THR A 296 3.88 50.23 -4.08
N LEU A 297 3.69 51.16 -3.14
CA LEU A 297 2.46 51.17 -2.34
C LEU A 297 1.30 51.71 -3.21
N PRO A 298 0.05 51.28 -2.98
CA PRO A 298 -1.09 51.83 -3.69
C PRO A 298 -1.20 53.36 -3.49
N LEU A 299 -1.69 54.07 -4.51
CA LEU A 299 -1.73 55.54 -4.53
C LEU A 299 -2.54 56.19 -3.38
N ASN A 300 -3.45 55.45 -2.76
CA ASN A 300 -4.27 55.89 -1.63
C ASN A 300 -3.62 55.65 -0.25
N VAL A 301 -2.38 55.17 -0.22
CA VAL A 301 -1.60 54.98 1.00
C VAL A 301 -0.83 56.26 1.34
N VAL A 302 -0.94 56.67 2.60
CA VAL A 302 -0.25 57.85 3.15
C VAL A 302 0.63 57.44 4.32
N LEU A 303 1.71 58.21 4.51
CA LEU A 303 2.61 58.03 5.64
C LEU A 303 1.95 58.49 6.95
N VAL A 304 1.96 57.63 7.96
CA VAL A 304 1.51 57.96 9.33
C VAL A 304 2.72 58.23 10.22
N VAL A 305 3.67 57.29 10.28
CA VAL A 305 4.94 57.43 11.02
C VAL A 305 6.12 57.18 10.08
N PRO A 306 7.04 58.15 9.92
CA PRO A 306 8.22 57.99 9.06
C PRO A 306 9.17 56.92 9.58
N THR A 307 9.93 56.32 8.64
CA THR A 307 10.98 55.37 8.99
C THR A 307 12.15 56.02 9.73
N GLN A 308 12.77 55.28 10.65
CA GLN A 308 14.00 55.67 11.34
C GLN A 308 15.20 54.94 10.74
N LEU A 309 16.07 55.68 10.04
CA LEU A 309 17.27 55.13 9.40
C LEU A 309 18.55 55.29 10.24
N LEU A 310 18.50 56.06 11.34
CA LEU A 310 19.66 56.32 12.21
C LEU A 310 19.64 55.45 13.47
N PRO A 311 20.80 55.00 13.98
CA PRO A 311 20.89 54.33 15.28
C PRO A 311 20.42 55.23 16.42
N LEU A 312 19.71 54.66 17.42
CA LEU A 312 19.20 55.40 18.60
C LEU A 312 20.29 56.18 19.37
N THR A 313 21.55 55.78 19.26
CA THR A 313 22.70 56.45 19.88
C THR A 313 23.17 57.71 19.15
N ALA A 314 22.76 57.92 17.89
CA ALA A 314 23.09 59.10 17.07
C ALA A 314 22.03 60.23 17.16
N VAL A 315 21.01 60.06 18.00
CA VAL A 315 19.85 60.95 18.16
C VAL A 315 20.09 62.34 18.83
N PRO A 316 21.26 62.76 19.39
CA PRO A 316 21.30 64.05 20.11
C PRO A 316 21.43 65.35 19.30
N VAL A 317 21.36 65.38 17.96
CA VAL A 317 21.60 66.64 17.19
C VAL A 317 20.49 67.03 16.19
N PHE A 318 19.52 66.16 15.92
CA PHE A 318 18.38 66.50 15.06
C PHE A 318 17.05 66.22 15.78
N PRO A 319 16.07 67.16 15.79
CA PRO A 319 14.78 66.92 16.41
C PRO A 319 14.13 65.70 15.75
N GLY A 320 13.94 64.63 16.51
CA GLY A 320 13.15 63.48 16.08
C GLY A 320 11.66 63.87 15.91
N PRO A 321 10.88 63.03 15.22
CA PRO A 321 9.47 63.29 14.87
C PRO A 321 8.53 63.38 16.09
N PHE A 322 8.98 62.97 17.28
CA PHE A 322 8.23 63.18 18.52
C PHE A 322 8.52 64.57 19.08
N GLY A 323 7.67 65.54 18.71
CA GLY A 323 7.46 66.70 19.56
C GLY A 323 7.14 66.22 20.98
N ARG A 324 7.95 66.63 21.97
CA ARG A 324 7.76 66.27 23.38
C ARG A 324 6.31 66.53 23.82
N PRO A 325 5.60 65.57 24.45
CA PRO A 325 4.20 65.75 24.87
C PRO A 325 3.99 66.60 26.13
N TYR A 326 5.02 67.24 26.67
CA TYR A 326 4.90 68.04 27.90
C TYR A 326 5.43 69.46 27.70
N PRO A 327 4.65 70.51 27.99
CA PRO A 327 5.17 71.87 28.00
C PRO A 327 6.17 71.98 29.16
N SER A 328 7.45 72.19 28.84
CA SER A 328 8.41 72.60 29.86
C SER A 328 8.07 74.03 30.29
N SER A 329 8.08 74.27 31.59
CA SER A 329 7.67 75.50 32.28
C SER A 329 8.56 76.74 32.07
N LEU A 330 9.38 76.76 31.01
CA LEU A 330 10.19 77.92 30.63
C LEU A 330 9.72 78.39 29.26
N GLY A 331 8.75 79.32 29.27
CA GLY A 331 8.20 79.94 28.07
C GLY A 331 9.30 80.46 27.15
N GLY A 332 9.45 79.82 26.01
CA GLY A 332 10.40 80.19 24.96
C GLY A 332 10.00 79.55 23.64
N ASN A 333 9.72 80.38 22.64
CA ASN A 333 9.32 80.01 21.29
C ASN A 333 10.46 79.27 20.56
N PRO A 334 10.28 78.04 20.03
CA PRO A 334 11.37 77.30 19.38
C PRO A 334 11.14 77.21 17.86
N ASN A 335 11.17 78.36 17.18
CA ASN A 335 11.54 78.39 15.78
C ASN A 335 12.84 79.20 15.68
N PHE A 336 13.83 78.63 15.00
CA PHE A 336 15.12 79.23 14.60
C PHE A 336 16.31 79.06 15.57
N ILE A 337 17.24 78.15 15.23
CA ILE A 337 18.66 78.27 15.59
C ILE A 337 19.43 78.63 14.30
N PRO A 338 20.31 79.66 14.29
CA PRO A 338 21.03 80.08 13.09
C PRO A 338 22.12 79.07 12.70
N ARG A 339 22.20 78.76 11.40
CA ARG A 339 23.33 78.03 10.78
C ARG A 339 24.64 78.81 11.01
N ARG A 340 25.65 78.17 11.60
CA ARG A 340 27.03 78.67 11.57
C ARG A 340 27.82 77.86 10.53
N ASN A 341 28.07 78.50 9.40
CA ASN A 341 29.01 78.03 8.38
C ASN A 341 30.46 78.23 8.90
N THR A 342 31.42 77.48 8.30
CA THR A 342 32.89 77.59 8.40
C THR A 342 33.63 76.77 9.45
N GLY A 343 34.42 75.80 8.94
CA GLY A 343 35.84 75.62 9.26
C GLY A 343 36.23 75.03 10.63
N TYR A 344 37.14 74.06 10.60
CA TYR A 344 37.91 73.50 11.73
C TYR A 344 37.31 72.32 12.50
N ILE A 345 37.13 71.18 11.81
CA ILE A 345 37.43 69.87 12.40
C ILE A 345 38.51 69.22 11.52
N PRO A 346 39.77 69.12 11.95
CA PRO A 346 40.83 68.49 11.18
C PRO A 346 40.69 66.97 11.27
N ALA A 347 40.05 66.32 10.27
CA ALA A 347 40.25 64.91 9.88
C ALA A 347 39.23 64.34 8.87
N LEU A 348 38.18 65.06 8.45
CA LEU A 348 37.19 64.51 7.51
C LEU A 348 37.53 64.87 6.05
N PRO A 349 37.65 63.89 5.13
CA PRO A 349 37.74 64.16 3.70
C PRO A 349 36.50 64.90 3.21
N ILE A 350 36.73 66.08 2.64
CA ILE A 350 35.73 66.93 2.01
C ILE A 350 35.41 66.35 0.63
N THR A 351 34.51 65.37 0.54
CA THR A 351 33.75 65.04 -0.68
C THR A 351 32.50 64.22 -0.33
N SER A 352 31.52 64.85 0.33
CA SER A 352 30.14 64.36 0.28
C SER A 352 29.24 65.56 0.55
N VAL A 353 28.62 66.05 -0.53
CA VAL A 353 27.50 66.96 -0.42
C VAL A 353 26.37 66.13 0.18
N LEU A 354 26.22 66.12 1.51
CA LEU A 354 25.03 65.58 2.15
C LEU A 354 23.83 66.39 1.60
N PRO A 355 22.90 65.78 0.85
CA PRO A 355 21.69 66.48 0.49
C PRO A 355 20.96 66.84 1.79
N ALA A 356 20.49 68.09 1.86
CA ALA A 356 19.74 68.63 2.97
C ALA A 356 18.67 67.62 3.42
N GLN A 357 18.74 67.13 4.67
CA GLN A 357 17.69 66.31 5.24
C GLN A 357 16.44 67.17 5.42
N GLY A 358 15.57 67.15 4.41
CA GLY A 358 14.15 67.38 4.59
C GLY A 358 13.54 66.31 5.51
N PRO A 359 12.24 66.41 5.82
CA PRO A 359 11.53 65.37 6.58
C PRO A 359 11.84 63.98 6.00
N PRO A 360 11.94 62.93 6.85
CA PRO A 360 12.25 61.60 6.38
C PRO A 360 11.34 61.20 5.21
N PRO A 361 11.90 60.70 4.09
CA PRO A 361 11.11 60.41 2.90
C PRO A 361 10.13 59.26 3.16
N PHE A 362 8.89 59.41 2.69
CA PHE A 362 7.96 58.29 2.54
C PHE A 362 8.55 57.30 1.54
N PHE A 363 8.77 56.05 1.97
CA PHE A 363 9.30 55.01 1.09
C PHE A 363 8.14 54.38 0.34
N ASP A 364 7.81 54.95 -0.81
CA ASP A 364 6.77 54.41 -1.70
C ASP A 364 7.27 53.16 -2.44
N LEU A 365 8.19 53.33 -3.39
CA LEU A 365 8.87 52.21 -4.06
C LEU A 365 10.03 51.69 -3.20
N ALA A 366 9.96 50.43 -2.79
CA ALA A 366 11.02 49.76 -2.04
C ALA A 366 11.00 48.25 -2.25
N MET A 367 12.08 47.58 -1.89
CA MET A 367 12.14 46.12 -1.92
C MET A 367 11.43 45.57 -0.67
N ARG A 368 10.31 44.88 -0.86
CA ARG A 368 9.41 44.42 0.21
C ARG A 368 9.28 42.92 0.23
N GLY A 369 9.23 42.38 1.44
CA GLY A 369 8.79 41.01 1.68
C GLY A 369 7.29 40.88 1.41
N GLY A 370 6.78 39.65 1.40
CA GLY A 370 5.33 39.46 1.46
C GLY A 370 4.76 40.07 2.76
N ILE A 371 3.47 40.39 2.76
CA ILE A 371 2.77 41.02 3.90
C ILE A 371 2.38 40.05 5.03
N ASP A 372 2.76 38.78 4.90
CA ASP A 372 2.50 37.65 5.80
C ASP A 372 1.03 37.24 5.94
N LYS A 373 0.14 38.20 6.17
CA LYS A 373 -1.29 37.98 6.36
C LYS A 373 -2.14 38.97 5.57
N ILE A 374 -3.27 38.48 5.08
CA ILE A 374 -4.36 39.29 4.54
C ILE A 374 -5.61 39.03 5.37
N GLN A 375 -6.40 40.07 5.62
CA GLN A 375 -7.72 39.97 6.23
C GLN A 375 -8.76 40.76 5.43
N PHE A 376 -9.90 40.13 5.21
CA PHE A 376 -11.03 40.68 4.46
C PHE A 376 -12.16 41.09 5.41
N TYR A 377 -12.64 42.32 5.26
CA TYR A 377 -13.69 42.89 6.08
C TYR A 377 -14.90 43.24 5.23
N GLU A 378 -16.07 42.69 5.59
CA GLU A 378 -17.32 43.09 4.98
C GLU A 378 -17.73 44.50 5.46
N GLN A 379 -18.14 45.38 4.56
CA GLN A 379 -18.71 46.68 4.92
C GLN A 379 -20.09 46.86 4.29
N PRO A 380 -21.08 47.46 4.99
CA PRO A 380 -22.39 47.74 4.40
C PRO A 380 -22.29 48.69 3.20
N PHE A 381 -22.87 48.31 2.07
CA PHE A 381 -23.05 49.13 0.88
C PHE A 381 -24.39 48.77 0.25
N ASP A 382 -25.16 49.77 -0.19
CA ASP A 382 -26.41 49.56 -0.90
C ASP A 382 -26.63 50.72 -1.89
N SER A 383 -26.42 50.42 -3.17
CA SER A 383 -26.52 51.38 -4.27
C SER A 383 -27.96 51.77 -4.61
N LEU A 384 -28.96 50.94 -4.26
CA LEU A 384 -30.38 51.18 -4.58
C LEU A 384 -31.01 52.19 -3.61
N LEU A 385 -30.62 52.13 -2.33
CA LEU A 385 -31.10 53.05 -1.29
C LEU A 385 -30.25 54.32 -1.15
N GLY A 386 -29.23 54.50 -2.00
CA GLY A 386 -28.31 55.64 -1.91
C GLY A 386 -27.45 55.65 -0.64
N ILE A 387 -27.30 54.50 0.03
CA ILE A 387 -26.44 54.37 1.21
C ILE A 387 -24.99 54.44 0.73
N THR A 388 -24.35 55.56 1.01
CA THR A 388 -22.95 55.79 0.63
C THR A 388 -22.05 54.89 1.48
N PHE A 389 -21.06 54.26 0.85
CA PHE A 389 -20.03 53.48 1.54
C PHE A 389 -19.42 54.32 2.68
N THR A 390 -19.36 53.76 3.90
CA THR A 390 -18.78 54.46 5.05
C THR A 390 -17.25 54.40 4.95
N PRO A 391 -16.54 55.55 4.85
CA PRO A 391 -15.10 55.54 4.69
C PRO A 391 -14.41 54.82 5.85
N THR A 392 -13.56 53.86 5.53
CA THR A 392 -12.82 53.06 6.52
C THR A 392 -11.34 53.40 6.44
N ASN A 393 -10.75 53.76 7.58
CA ASN A 393 -9.32 54.01 7.69
C ASN A 393 -8.61 52.75 8.20
N LEU A 394 -7.63 52.28 7.45
CA LEU A 394 -6.82 51.12 7.79
C LEU A 394 -5.38 51.56 7.99
N THR A 395 -4.70 51.05 9.02
CA THR A 395 -3.29 51.37 9.32
C THR A 395 -2.50 50.09 9.53
N TRP A 396 -1.24 50.07 9.08
CA TRP A 396 -0.35 48.92 9.28
C TRP A 396 1.12 49.34 9.29
N THR A 397 1.98 48.44 9.76
CA THR A 397 3.44 48.59 9.69
C THR A 397 3.95 48.03 8.37
N ASP A 398 4.52 48.89 7.54
CA ASP A 398 5.20 48.53 6.30
C ASP A 398 6.68 48.26 6.58
N THR A 399 7.17 47.08 6.17
CA THR A 399 8.56 46.65 6.36
C THR A 399 9.23 46.47 5.01
N PHE A 400 10.34 47.18 4.79
CA PHE A 400 11.06 47.17 3.51
C PHE A 400 12.57 47.15 3.73
N VAL A 401 13.30 46.81 2.67
CA VAL A 401 14.76 46.80 2.66
C VAL A 401 15.29 48.10 2.08
N THR A 402 16.28 48.68 2.74
CA THR A 402 16.97 49.90 2.32
C THR A 402 18.48 49.72 2.27
N THR A 403 19.13 50.42 1.34
CA THR A 403 20.60 50.51 1.19
C THR A 403 21.18 51.74 1.87
N ASN A 404 20.36 52.57 2.55
CA ASN A 404 20.82 53.82 3.15
C ASN A 404 21.64 53.65 4.45
N GLY A 405 21.98 52.42 4.85
CA GLY A 405 22.88 52.13 5.96
C GLY A 405 24.34 52.04 5.53
N GLN A 406 25.12 53.11 5.71
CA GLN A 406 26.57 53.08 5.45
C GLN A 406 27.31 52.38 6.61
N ASN A 407 28.08 51.33 6.30
CA ASN A 407 29.05 50.75 7.23
C ASN A 407 30.42 51.41 7.05
N ILE A 408 31.07 51.70 8.18
CA ILE A 408 32.42 52.25 8.20
C ILE A 408 33.39 51.10 8.47
N ILE A 409 34.22 50.75 7.49
CA ILE A 409 35.21 49.67 7.56
C ILE A 409 36.57 50.28 7.92
N GLY A 410 37.34 49.59 8.77
CA GLY A 410 38.70 50.03 9.16
C GLY A 410 38.75 50.88 10.44
N ALA A 411 37.68 50.93 11.23
CA ALA A 411 37.64 51.66 12.51
C ALA A 411 38.58 51.08 13.60
N ASP A 412 39.08 49.86 13.40
CA ASP A 412 40.04 49.14 14.25
C ASP A 412 41.51 49.39 13.86
N LYS A 413 41.76 50.08 12.74
CA LYS A 413 43.11 50.34 12.23
C LYS A 413 43.69 51.60 12.87
N THR A 414 44.80 51.45 13.60
CA THR A 414 45.47 52.54 14.34
C THR A 414 46.58 53.24 13.55
N VAL A 415 46.77 52.91 12.27
CA VAL A 415 47.81 53.51 11.42
C VAL A 415 47.29 54.82 10.82
N PRO A 416 47.91 55.98 11.12
CA PRO A 416 47.50 57.26 10.53
C PRO A 416 47.59 57.23 9.00
N GLY A 417 46.46 57.41 8.32
CA GLY A 417 46.39 57.39 6.85
C GLY A 417 46.01 56.05 6.22
N SER A 418 45.77 54.98 6.99
CA SER A 418 45.19 53.74 6.46
C SER A 418 43.66 53.76 6.56
N GLU A 419 43.03 54.23 5.47
CA GLU A 419 41.83 53.62 4.87
C GLU A 419 40.61 53.39 5.78
N LEU A 420 40.04 54.49 6.29
CA LEU A 420 38.61 54.57 6.60
C LEU A 420 37.86 54.72 5.27
N PHE A 421 37.15 53.68 4.84
CA PHE A 421 36.30 53.76 3.67
C PHE A 421 34.85 53.46 4.03
N LEU A 422 33.95 54.11 3.32
CA LEU A 422 32.55 53.73 3.29
C LEU A 422 32.48 52.36 2.59
N GLY A 423 32.11 51.33 3.34
CA GLY A 423 31.88 50.00 2.78
C GLY A 423 30.73 50.00 1.77
N VAL A 424 30.61 48.91 1.01
CA VAL A 424 29.41 48.67 0.20
C VAL A 424 28.20 48.77 1.13
N PRO A 425 27.15 49.54 0.78
CA PRO A 425 25.99 49.68 1.66
C PRO A 425 25.39 48.31 1.98
N GLU A 426 25.21 48.02 3.26
CA GLU A 426 24.57 46.78 3.69
C GLU A 426 23.05 46.92 3.63
N LEU A 427 22.38 45.87 3.17
CA LEU A 427 20.93 45.79 3.19
C LEU A 427 20.46 45.74 4.65
N LYS A 428 19.62 46.72 5.04
CA LYS A 428 18.97 46.73 6.35
C LYS A 428 17.45 46.75 6.18
N THR A 429 16.75 46.07 7.06
CA THR A 429 15.30 46.18 7.18
C THR A 429 14.97 47.47 7.93
N ALA A 430 14.00 48.21 7.41
CA ALA A 430 13.46 49.42 7.99
C ALA A 430 11.93 49.33 7.99
N THR A 431 11.29 50.00 8.94
CA THR A 431 9.83 50.01 9.08
C THR A 431 9.30 51.43 9.00
N GLN A 432 8.09 51.59 8.46
CA GLN A 432 7.30 52.82 8.52
C GLN A 432 5.84 52.46 8.84
N GLU A 433 5.10 53.36 9.48
CA GLU A 433 3.66 53.17 9.70
C GLU A 433 2.91 53.91 8.60
N VAL A 434 2.02 53.21 7.92
CA VAL A 434 1.25 53.75 6.80
C VAL A 434 -0.24 53.54 7.05
N GLY A 435 -1.05 54.37 6.41
CA GLY A 435 -2.50 54.26 6.47
C GLY A 435 -3.13 54.47 5.11
N ARG A 436 -4.31 53.86 4.90
CA ARG A 436 -5.13 54.11 3.71
C ARG A 436 -6.57 54.42 4.10
N ALA A 437 -7.15 55.38 3.40
CA ALA A 437 -8.58 55.67 3.48
C ALA A 437 -9.30 54.98 2.31
N VAL A 438 -10.21 54.07 2.63
CA VAL A 438 -11.03 53.34 1.67
C VAL A 438 -12.36 54.09 1.51
N TRP A 439 -12.67 54.54 0.29
CA TRP A 439 -13.89 55.31 -0.03
C TRP A 439 -14.90 54.52 -0.87
N MET A 440 -14.48 53.37 -1.39
CA MET A 440 -15.26 52.39 -2.12
C MET A 440 -14.69 51.01 -1.74
N PRO A 441 -15.48 49.93 -1.73
CA PRO A 441 -14.97 48.61 -1.40
C PRO A 441 -13.85 48.19 -2.37
N ASP A 442 -12.83 47.50 -1.86
CA ASP A 442 -11.75 46.95 -2.69
C ASP A 442 -12.25 45.81 -3.59
N ILE A 443 -13.30 45.09 -3.15
CA ILE A 443 -13.99 44.03 -3.91
C ILE A 443 -15.50 44.24 -3.83
N ILE A 444 -16.21 44.22 -4.96
CA ILE A 444 -17.67 44.35 -5.02
C ILE A 444 -18.31 43.21 -5.80
N PHE A 445 -19.40 42.67 -5.28
CA PHE A 445 -20.20 41.62 -5.92
C PHE A 445 -21.48 42.18 -6.51
N VAL A 446 -21.74 41.84 -7.77
CA VAL A 446 -22.85 42.37 -8.57
C VAL A 446 -23.56 41.19 -9.24
N ALA A 447 -24.87 41.30 -9.41
CA ALA A 447 -25.58 40.43 -10.35
C ALA A 447 -25.95 41.27 -11.57
N ASP A 448 -25.66 40.80 -12.77
CA ASP A 448 -25.90 41.53 -14.01
C ASP A 448 -26.33 40.59 -15.15
N ASP A 449 -26.84 41.13 -16.26
CA ASP A 449 -27.02 40.36 -17.48
C ASP A 449 -25.74 40.42 -18.31
N LEU A 450 -24.99 39.32 -18.33
CA LEU A 450 -23.68 39.25 -18.98
C LEU A 450 -23.76 38.89 -20.47
N GLY A 451 -24.95 38.55 -20.98
CA GLY A 451 -25.15 38.17 -22.37
C GLY A 451 -24.35 36.94 -22.82
N LEU A 452 -24.04 36.90 -24.11
CA LEU A 452 -23.32 35.81 -24.77
C LEU A 452 -21.86 36.21 -25.07
N SER A 453 -20.97 35.23 -25.00
CA SER A 453 -19.61 35.32 -25.53
C SER A 453 -19.62 35.47 -27.06
N PRO A 454 -18.49 35.87 -27.69
CA PRO A 454 -18.38 35.98 -29.15
C PRO A 454 -18.76 34.69 -29.92
N ASP A 455 -18.64 33.52 -29.28
CA ASP A 455 -19.00 32.21 -29.86
C ASP A 455 -20.47 31.83 -29.62
N GLY A 456 -21.26 32.72 -29.01
CA GLY A 456 -22.68 32.50 -28.72
C GLY A 456 -22.95 31.67 -27.46
N VAL A 457 -21.93 31.44 -26.60
CA VAL A 457 -22.09 30.72 -25.33
C VAL A 457 -22.42 31.70 -24.19
N PRO A 458 -23.42 31.43 -23.35
CA PRO A 458 -23.77 32.27 -22.20
C PRO A 458 -22.62 32.48 -21.23
N ILE A 459 -22.42 33.74 -20.82
CA ILE A 459 -21.41 34.09 -19.83
C ILE A 459 -22.03 33.90 -18.44
N GLY A 460 -21.57 32.89 -17.71
CA GLY A 460 -22.02 32.64 -16.33
C GLY A 460 -21.58 33.75 -15.38
N TRP A 461 -20.29 34.11 -15.41
CA TRP A 461 -19.72 35.10 -14.51
C TRP A 461 -18.63 35.91 -15.24
N ASN A 462 -18.29 37.08 -14.70
CA ASN A 462 -17.21 37.94 -15.19
C ASN A 462 -16.49 38.61 -14.01
N ARG A 463 -15.22 38.98 -14.18
CA ARG A 463 -14.44 39.73 -13.18
C ARG A 463 -13.65 40.87 -13.81
N THR A 464 -13.16 41.78 -12.97
CA THR A 464 -12.26 42.85 -13.40
C THR A 464 -10.86 42.30 -13.71
N GLY A 465 -10.37 42.53 -14.93
CA GLY A 465 -9.02 42.14 -15.36
C GLY A 465 -7.89 42.99 -14.75
N PRO A 466 -6.62 42.78 -15.16
CA PRO A 466 -5.43 43.32 -14.50
C PRO A 466 -5.09 44.74 -14.97
N GLY A 467 -5.99 45.43 -15.66
CA GLY A 467 -5.72 46.75 -16.26
C GLY A 467 -5.34 47.84 -15.25
N THR A 468 -5.71 47.67 -13.98
CA THR A 468 -5.33 48.56 -12.86
C THR A 468 -4.07 48.11 -12.13
N TRP A 469 -3.56 46.91 -12.37
CA TRP A 469 -2.43 46.36 -11.62
C TRP A 469 -1.14 47.12 -11.96
N ILE A 470 -0.28 47.29 -10.95
CA ILE A 470 0.94 48.08 -11.08
C ILE A 470 2.11 47.16 -11.42
N ASP A 471 2.72 47.37 -12.58
CA ASP A 471 3.95 46.69 -13.00
C ASP A 471 5.20 47.43 -12.50
N ASN A 472 6.04 46.76 -11.70
CA ASN A 472 7.28 47.30 -11.18
C ASN A 472 8.54 46.73 -11.87
N PHE A 473 8.40 46.11 -13.04
CA PHE A 473 9.53 45.54 -13.80
C PHE A 473 10.69 46.53 -13.98
N THR A 474 10.41 47.76 -14.42
CA THR A 474 11.43 48.80 -14.68
C THR A 474 12.24 49.18 -13.43
N ASN A 475 11.63 49.04 -12.26
CA ASN A 475 12.24 49.33 -10.97
C ASN A 475 13.15 48.20 -10.47
N THR A 476 13.08 47.04 -11.11
CA THR A 476 13.86 45.84 -10.78
C THR A 476 15.07 45.68 -11.72
N LEU A 477 15.30 46.64 -12.62
CA LEU A 477 16.44 46.64 -13.55
C LEU A 477 17.72 47.08 -12.85
N GLY A 478 18.61 46.11 -12.59
CA GLY A 478 20.02 46.40 -12.31
C GLY A 478 20.78 46.87 -13.56
N PRO A 479 22.10 47.17 -13.45
CA PRO A 479 22.94 47.52 -14.61
C PRO A 479 23.03 46.42 -15.68
N THR A 480 22.61 45.19 -15.35
CA THR A 480 22.36 44.09 -16.28
C THR A 480 20.97 43.52 -16.01
N PRO A 481 20.09 43.38 -17.02
CA PRO A 481 18.79 42.76 -16.83
C PRO A 481 18.96 41.26 -16.53
N THR A 482 18.45 40.81 -15.38
CA THR A 482 18.50 39.41 -14.94
C THR A 482 17.19 38.65 -15.19
N PHE A 483 16.16 39.31 -15.72
CA PHE A 483 14.86 38.72 -16.02
C PHE A 483 14.64 38.63 -17.54
N ASP A 484 14.14 37.49 -18.01
CA ASP A 484 13.81 37.23 -19.43
C ASP A 484 12.50 37.90 -19.89
N THR A 485 11.70 38.43 -18.95
CA THR A 485 10.35 38.94 -19.21
C THR A 485 10.19 40.36 -18.69
N ASN A 486 9.70 41.25 -19.56
CA ASN A 486 9.59 42.69 -19.28
C ASN A 486 8.31 43.11 -18.52
N VAL A 487 7.71 42.21 -17.75
CA VAL A 487 6.50 42.49 -16.96
C VAL A 487 6.57 41.70 -15.65
N GLY A 488 6.33 42.39 -14.53
CA GLY A 488 6.47 41.85 -13.18
C GLY A 488 7.91 41.96 -12.64
N PRO A 489 8.12 41.90 -11.31
CA PRO A 489 7.09 41.72 -10.28
C PRO A 489 6.18 42.95 -10.17
N GLY A 490 4.95 42.75 -9.68
CA GLY A 490 3.96 43.83 -9.60
C GLY A 490 2.98 43.69 -8.44
N VAL A 491 2.12 44.69 -8.29
CA VAL A 491 1.16 44.81 -7.19
C VAL A 491 -0.28 44.77 -7.73
N ILE A 492 -1.10 43.91 -7.13
CA ILE A 492 -2.54 43.82 -7.40
C ILE A 492 -3.24 44.98 -6.68
N THR A 493 -4.13 45.68 -7.38
CA THR A 493 -4.87 46.82 -6.83
C THR A 493 -6.32 46.84 -7.31
N GLY A 494 -7.25 47.23 -6.43
CA GLY A 494 -8.68 47.37 -6.72
C GLY A 494 -9.10 48.76 -7.22
N PRO A 495 -10.41 49.02 -7.33
CA PRO A 495 -11.52 48.11 -6.97
C PRO A 495 -11.69 46.96 -7.97
N ILE A 496 -12.01 45.77 -7.48
CA ILE A 496 -12.34 44.58 -8.28
C ILE A 496 -13.84 44.34 -8.20
N GLN A 497 -14.48 44.16 -9.35
CA GLN A 497 -15.86 43.76 -9.46
C GLN A 497 -15.95 42.30 -9.90
N PHE A 498 -16.75 41.50 -9.17
CA PHE A 498 -17.20 40.18 -9.57
C PHE A 498 -18.68 40.27 -9.94
N SER A 499 -19.02 39.89 -11.18
CA SER A 499 -20.38 39.93 -11.73
C SER A 499 -20.87 38.52 -12.01
N PHE A 500 -22.06 38.17 -11.53
CA PHE A 500 -22.71 36.90 -11.83
C PHE A 500 -23.95 37.11 -12.69
N THR A 501 -24.19 36.22 -13.64
CA THR A 501 -25.31 36.35 -14.58
C THR A 501 -26.66 36.18 -13.89
N LYS A 502 -27.61 37.06 -14.24
CA LYS A 502 -29.02 36.95 -13.88
C LYS A 502 -29.75 36.18 -14.96
N ILE A 503 -29.96 34.88 -14.76
CA ILE A 503 -30.92 34.14 -15.58
C ILE A 503 -32.31 34.50 -15.04
N HIS A 504 -33.03 35.35 -15.77
CA HIS A 504 -34.40 35.73 -15.45
C HIS A 504 -35.28 35.53 -16.69
N GLU A 505 -36.34 34.75 -16.51
CA GLU A 505 -37.52 34.65 -17.40
C GLU A 505 -37.34 34.08 -18.81
N GLU A 506 -36.13 33.98 -19.35
CA GLU A 506 -35.86 33.41 -20.67
C GLU A 506 -35.08 32.08 -20.59
N PHE A 507 -35.44 31.12 -21.42
CA PHE A 507 -34.73 29.84 -21.58
C PHE A 507 -33.99 29.85 -22.91
N GLU A 508 -32.68 29.63 -22.88
CA GLU A 508 -31.90 29.53 -24.11
C GLU A 508 -31.81 28.07 -24.57
N LEU A 509 -31.96 27.90 -25.88
CA LEU A 509 -32.00 26.61 -26.55
C LEU A 509 -30.92 26.63 -27.62
N ILE A 510 -29.77 26.02 -27.32
CA ILE A 510 -28.67 25.87 -28.29
C ILE A 510 -29.11 24.84 -29.33
N TRP A 511 -29.39 25.30 -30.55
CA TRP A 511 -29.86 24.48 -31.66
C TRP A 511 -28.70 24.11 -32.59
N SER A 512 -28.40 22.82 -32.72
CA SER A 512 -27.32 22.29 -33.56
C SER A 512 -27.79 21.76 -34.93
N GLY A 513 -29.02 22.10 -35.34
CA GLY A 513 -29.56 21.77 -36.68
C GLY A 513 -30.62 20.66 -36.69
N GLU A 514 -31.11 20.22 -35.53
CA GLU A 514 -32.17 19.20 -35.39
C GLU A 514 -33.54 19.72 -35.87
N ALA A 515 -34.39 18.87 -36.45
CA ALA A 515 -35.68 19.32 -37.01
C ALA A 515 -36.71 19.84 -35.98
N SER A 516 -36.53 19.53 -34.69
CA SER A 516 -37.37 19.98 -33.58
C SER A 516 -36.67 19.66 -32.26
N ILE A 517 -36.73 20.57 -31.29
CA ILE A 517 -36.25 20.36 -29.92
C ILE A 517 -37.43 20.61 -28.98
N VAL A 518 -37.66 19.66 -28.06
CA VAL A 518 -38.72 19.76 -27.05
C VAL A 518 -38.14 20.50 -25.84
N GLY A 519 -38.64 21.71 -25.57
CA GLY A 519 -38.23 22.49 -24.39
C GLY A 519 -38.73 21.87 -23.09
N ASN A 520 -37.89 21.87 -22.06
CA ASN A 520 -38.27 21.54 -20.68
C ASN A 520 -39.06 22.71 -20.07
N GLN A 521 -40.15 22.44 -19.35
CA GLN A 521 -41.00 23.47 -18.72
C GLN A 521 -40.48 23.93 -17.34
N ASN A 522 -39.43 23.28 -16.81
CA ASN A 522 -38.88 23.62 -15.50
C ASN A 522 -37.89 24.80 -15.64
N THR A 523 -38.06 25.82 -14.80
CA THR A 523 -37.11 26.93 -14.66
C THR A 523 -35.71 26.39 -14.37
N TYR A 524 -34.77 26.60 -15.28
CA TYR A 524 -33.36 26.31 -15.02
C TYR A 524 -32.81 27.42 -14.13
N SER A 525 -32.34 27.03 -12.95
CA SER A 525 -31.47 27.86 -12.13
C SER A 525 -30.04 27.39 -12.36
N LEU A 526 -29.14 28.33 -12.65
CA LEU A 526 -27.71 28.03 -12.78
C LEU A 526 -27.03 27.97 -11.41
N TRP A 527 -27.51 28.74 -10.45
CA TRP A 527 -26.78 29.03 -9.22
C TRP A 527 -27.40 28.38 -8.00
N GLY A 528 -26.55 27.96 -7.07
CA GLY A 528 -26.96 27.52 -5.75
C GLY A 528 -25.92 27.79 -4.68
N HIS A 529 -26.34 27.60 -3.43
CA HIS A 529 -25.49 27.52 -2.27
C HIS A 529 -25.60 26.10 -1.71
N ILE A 530 -24.53 25.32 -1.85
CA ILE A 530 -24.44 23.94 -1.39
C ILE A 530 -23.71 23.93 -0.03
N ARG A 531 -24.40 23.46 1.00
CA ARG A 531 -23.92 23.41 2.39
C ARG A 531 -23.46 22.03 2.83
N GLY A 532 -23.76 20.99 2.06
CA GLY A 532 -23.59 19.61 2.46
C GLY A 532 -24.03 18.62 1.37
N PRO A 533 -23.83 17.31 1.58
CA PRO A 533 -24.09 16.29 0.58
C PRO A 533 -25.58 15.89 0.49
N GLY A 534 -26.42 16.33 1.42
CA GLY A 534 -27.82 15.94 1.51
C GLY A 534 -28.73 16.70 0.52
N PRO A 535 -29.90 16.13 0.14
CA PRO A 535 -30.84 16.78 -0.76
C PRO A 535 -31.41 18.11 -0.25
N LYS A 536 -31.40 18.33 1.08
CA LYS A 536 -31.87 19.56 1.73
C LYS A 536 -30.77 20.59 1.94
N ASP A 537 -29.53 20.26 1.60
CA ASP A 537 -28.37 21.11 1.82
C ASP A 537 -28.09 22.04 0.61
N VAL A 538 -29.02 22.13 -0.34
CA VAL A 538 -28.90 22.95 -1.55
C VAL A 538 -29.97 24.03 -1.53
N VAL A 539 -29.53 25.28 -1.59
CA VAL A 539 -30.39 26.44 -1.85
C VAL A 539 -30.17 26.86 -3.30
N ILE A 540 -31.24 26.99 -4.08
CA ILE A 540 -31.20 27.27 -5.53
C ILE A 540 -31.63 28.73 -5.80
N PHE A 541 -30.95 29.43 -6.72
CA PHE A 541 -31.18 30.85 -7.05
C PHE A 541 -31.56 31.09 -8.52
N PRO A 542 -32.49 32.00 -8.83
CA PRO A 542 -33.15 32.90 -7.92
C PRO A 542 -34.23 32.14 -7.15
N ARG A 543 -34.40 32.45 -5.86
CA ARG A 543 -35.62 32.03 -5.17
C ARG A 543 -36.72 32.98 -5.64
N ASP A 544 -37.92 32.44 -5.91
CA ASP A 544 -39.16 33.19 -6.19
C ASP A 544 -39.60 34.15 -5.07
N VAL A 545 -38.75 34.36 -4.08
CA VAL A 545 -39.02 35.11 -2.88
C VAL A 545 -38.03 36.27 -2.84
N ARG A 546 -38.46 37.47 -3.25
CA ARG A 546 -38.22 38.76 -2.54
C ARG A 546 -38.53 40.05 -3.31
N HIS A 547 -39.15 40.05 -4.50
CA HIS A 547 -39.66 41.31 -5.08
C HIS A 547 -40.52 42.09 -4.07
N ALA A 548 -41.37 41.43 -3.28
CA ALA A 548 -42.17 42.07 -2.23
C ALA A 548 -41.37 42.58 -1.01
N ILE A 549 -40.22 41.96 -0.66
CA ILE A 549 -39.36 42.46 0.44
C ILE A 549 -38.56 43.68 -0.03
N ILE A 550 -38.12 43.68 -1.30
CA ILE A 550 -37.41 44.79 -1.91
C ILE A 550 -38.38 45.96 -2.13
N GLU A 551 -39.58 45.71 -2.67
CA GLU A 551 -40.68 46.68 -2.75
C GLU A 551 -41.02 47.27 -1.39
N ASN A 552 -41.00 46.48 -0.31
CA ASN A 552 -41.19 46.98 1.05
C ASN A 552 -39.96 47.64 1.69
N SER A 553 -38.75 47.42 1.16
CA SER A 553 -37.54 48.13 1.61
C SER A 553 -37.47 49.55 1.02
N ILE A 554 -38.06 49.73 -0.17
CA ILE A 554 -38.16 51.03 -0.86
C ILE A 554 -39.47 51.77 -0.54
N ALA A 555 -40.54 51.07 -0.16
CA ALA A 555 -41.80 51.68 0.23
C ALA A 555 -41.72 52.20 1.69
N PRO A 556 -41.99 53.49 1.94
CA PRO A 556 -42.08 54.00 3.31
C PRO A 556 -43.20 53.25 4.04
N ALA A 557 -42.84 52.53 5.10
CA ALA A 557 -43.80 51.83 5.93
C ALA A 557 -44.73 52.86 6.58
N SER A 558 -46.02 52.83 6.23
CA SER A 558 -47.01 53.80 6.72
C SER A 558 -47.90 53.27 7.86
N ASP A 559 -47.96 51.96 8.06
CA ASP A 559 -48.86 51.29 9.02
C ASP A 559 -48.27 49.96 9.53
N VAL A 560 -48.74 49.50 10.70
CA VAL A 560 -48.36 48.20 11.27
C VAL A 560 -48.87 47.00 10.44
N PRO A 561 -48.17 45.85 10.45
CA PRO A 561 -48.63 44.62 9.78
C PRO A 561 -49.97 44.11 10.31
N LYS A 562 -50.72 43.35 9.49
CA LYS A 562 -52.02 42.76 9.88
C LYS A 562 -52.11 41.29 9.47
N ILE A 563 -52.45 40.43 10.42
CA ILE A 563 -52.76 39.01 10.17
C ILE A 563 -54.25 38.89 9.87
N THR A 564 -54.62 38.29 8.75
CA THR A 564 -56.02 38.01 8.37
C THR A 564 -56.36 36.53 8.53
N ARG A 565 -55.38 35.64 8.51
CA ARG A 565 -55.55 34.20 8.75
C ARG A 565 -54.26 33.54 9.22
N VAL A 566 -54.39 32.62 10.18
CA VAL A 566 -53.36 31.63 10.55
C VAL A 566 -53.80 30.27 10.01
N SER A 567 -52.86 29.47 9.53
CA SER A 567 -53.08 28.22 8.79
C SER A 567 -51.93 27.25 9.02
N ASP A 568 -52.20 25.96 8.95
CA ASP A 568 -51.27 24.82 9.00
C ASP A 568 -51.13 24.10 7.64
N ASP A 569 -51.87 24.54 6.62
CA ASP A 569 -52.00 23.92 5.29
C ASP A 569 -51.55 24.84 4.13
N GLY A 570 -50.53 25.66 4.39
CA GLY A 570 -49.96 26.56 3.38
C GLY A 570 -50.84 27.77 3.06
N GLY A 571 -51.77 28.12 3.95
CA GLY A 571 -52.66 29.28 3.83
C GLY A 571 -53.99 28.98 3.14
N THR A 572 -54.32 27.72 2.87
CA THR A 572 -55.53 27.33 2.13
C THR A 572 -56.78 27.45 3.00
N THR A 573 -56.72 26.92 4.22
CA THR A 573 -57.79 26.99 5.21
C THR A 573 -57.32 27.70 6.48
N ALA A 574 -58.27 28.18 7.28
CA ALA A 574 -57.92 28.73 8.59
C ALA A 574 -57.70 27.58 9.57
N ILE A 575 -56.67 27.68 10.40
CA ILE A 575 -56.39 26.69 11.42
C ILE A 575 -57.63 26.51 12.33
N SER A 576 -58.07 25.26 12.49
CA SER A 576 -59.35 24.95 13.14
C SER A 576 -59.22 24.40 14.55
N THR A 577 -58.09 23.77 14.90
CA THR A 577 -57.87 23.16 16.22
C THR A 577 -56.41 23.16 16.68
N ALA A 578 -55.60 22.21 16.23
CA ALA A 578 -54.24 21.96 16.72
C ALA A 578 -53.19 22.12 15.63
N TYR A 579 -52.03 22.67 16.00
CA TYR A 579 -50.82 22.79 15.20
C TYR A 579 -49.72 21.92 15.83
N THR A 580 -49.10 21.06 15.04
CA THR A 580 -48.02 20.16 15.47
C THR A 580 -46.65 20.73 15.09
N ARG A 581 -45.91 21.28 16.06
CA ARG A 581 -44.70 22.08 15.78
C ARG A 581 -43.53 21.31 15.19
N THR A 582 -43.49 19.98 15.30
CA THR A 582 -42.43 19.16 14.70
C THR A 582 -42.75 18.67 13.29
N THR A 583 -44.00 18.71 12.85
CA THR A 583 -44.42 18.13 11.55
C THR A 583 -45.12 19.11 10.61
N GLU A 584 -45.65 20.22 11.11
CA GLU A 584 -46.43 21.19 10.33
C GLU A 584 -45.73 22.54 10.20
N THR A 585 -45.90 23.19 9.05
CA THR A 585 -45.43 24.56 8.81
C THR A 585 -46.56 25.54 9.12
N LEU A 586 -46.30 26.51 10.00
CA LEU A 586 -47.31 27.49 10.38
C LEU A 586 -47.30 28.67 9.41
N THR A 587 -48.39 28.83 8.67
CA THR A 587 -48.57 29.85 7.65
C THR A 587 -49.43 31.01 8.18
N LEU A 588 -48.92 32.24 8.08
CA LEU A 588 -49.65 33.47 8.36
C LEU A 588 -49.99 34.14 7.02
N ILE A 589 -51.27 34.41 6.81
CA ILE A 589 -51.78 35.21 5.69
C ILE A 589 -52.26 36.56 6.22
N GLY A 590 -51.93 37.62 5.49
CA GLY A 590 -52.14 38.97 5.98
C GLY A 590 -51.89 40.06 4.95
N GLN A 591 -51.60 41.24 5.46
CA GLN A 591 -51.17 42.42 4.73
C GLN A 591 -49.93 42.97 5.41
N ARG A 592 -48.98 43.52 4.65
CA ARG A 592 -47.77 44.15 5.18
C ARG A 592 -46.84 43.19 5.95
N LEU A 593 -46.97 41.88 5.72
CA LEU A 593 -46.19 40.86 6.43
C LEU A 593 -44.69 40.91 6.07
N ALA A 594 -44.32 41.49 4.93
CA ALA A 594 -42.91 41.66 4.59
C ALA A 594 -42.20 42.75 5.42
N SER A 595 -42.95 43.59 6.15
CA SER A 595 -42.39 44.54 7.14
C SER A 595 -42.09 43.90 8.51
N VAL A 596 -42.51 42.65 8.74
CA VAL A 596 -42.40 42.00 10.04
C VAL A 596 -40.93 41.77 10.41
N ARG A 597 -40.59 42.02 11.67
CA ARG A 597 -39.26 41.82 12.24
C ARG A 597 -39.22 40.73 13.29
N VAL A 598 -40.34 40.49 13.96
CA VAL A 598 -40.45 39.45 14.99
C VAL A 598 -41.89 38.94 15.03
N ILE A 599 -42.03 37.66 15.29
CA ILE A 599 -43.32 36.99 15.53
C ILE A 599 -43.40 36.67 17.03
N GLN A 600 -44.53 36.98 17.65
CA GLN A 600 -44.83 36.68 19.05
C GLN A 600 -45.96 35.67 19.12
N ILE A 601 -45.72 34.57 19.82
CA ILE A 601 -46.76 33.63 20.22
C ILE A 601 -47.22 34.04 21.62
N LEU A 602 -48.53 34.15 21.78
CA LEU A 602 -49.19 34.72 22.96
C LEU A 602 -50.10 33.68 23.62
N ASN A 603 -50.15 33.74 24.95
CA ASN A 603 -51.21 33.16 25.76
C ASN A 603 -51.99 34.30 26.41
N GLY A 604 -53.13 34.68 25.83
CA GLY A 604 -53.81 35.92 26.20
C GLY A 604 -52.87 37.12 25.97
N ASN A 605 -52.47 37.81 27.05
CA ASN A 605 -51.60 38.99 26.96
C ASN A 605 -50.13 38.70 27.31
N VAL A 606 -49.78 37.45 27.60
CA VAL A 606 -48.41 37.04 27.95
C VAL A 606 -47.73 36.47 26.71
N VAL A 607 -46.53 36.96 26.40
CA VAL A 607 -45.69 36.41 25.34
C VAL A 607 -45.06 35.11 25.85
N VAL A 608 -45.34 34.00 25.17
CA VAL A 608 -44.78 32.68 25.51
C VAL A 608 -43.53 32.37 24.68
N GLN A 609 -43.45 32.86 23.45
CA GLN A 609 -42.25 32.80 22.62
C GLN A 609 -42.17 34.02 21.70
N SER A 610 -40.96 34.52 21.46
CA SER A 610 -40.67 35.47 20.39
C SER A 610 -39.69 34.84 19.42
N ILE A 611 -39.96 35.00 18.12
CA ILE A 611 -39.16 34.48 17.01
C ILE A 611 -38.60 35.67 16.26
N ALA A 612 -37.27 35.81 16.28
CA ALA A 612 -36.54 36.89 15.63
C ALA A 612 -35.18 36.37 15.10
N PRO A 613 -34.74 36.80 13.90
CA PRO A 613 -35.44 37.73 13.00
C PRO A 613 -36.54 37.02 12.19
N ALA A 614 -37.76 37.58 12.19
CA ALA A 614 -38.88 37.01 11.44
C ALA A 614 -38.76 37.19 9.92
N THR A 615 -37.81 38.03 9.46
CA THR A 615 -37.56 38.30 8.04
C THR A 615 -37.14 37.04 7.26
N GLU A 616 -36.67 36.00 7.95
CA GLU A 616 -36.29 34.72 7.35
C GLU A 616 -37.50 33.90 6.87
N TYR A 617 -38.67 34.13 7.48
CA TYR A 617 -39.89 33.35 7.27
C TYR A 617 -40.88 34.05 6.32
N VAL A 618 -40.56 35.26 5.86
CA VAL A 618 -41.42 36.04 4.97
C VAL A 618 -41.38 35.45 3.55
N ILE A 619 -42.55 35.11 3.02
CA ILE A 619 -42.71 34.66 1.63
C ILE A 619 -43.15 35.82 0.73
N SER A 620 -44.07 36.67 1.21
CA SER A 620 -44.54 37.83 0.46
C SER A 620 -45.09 38.90 1.41
N ASP A 621 -45.57 40.02 0.86
CA ASP A 621 -46.28 41.00 1.67
C ASP A 621 -47.57 40.45 2.31
N SER A 622 -48.12 39.38 1.75
CA SER A 622 -49.35 38.76 2.22
C SER A 622 -49.16 37.39 2.89
N ARG A 623 -47.95 36.84 2.92
CA ARG A 623 -47.69 35.49 3.45
C ARG A 623 -46.35 35.37 4.19
N LEU A 624 -46.38 34.68 5.34
CA LEU A 624 -45.21 34.33 6.15
C LEU A 624 -45.34 32.87 6.59
N ASP A 625 -44.32 32.06 6.34
CA ASP A 625 -44.32 30.62 6.64
C ASP A 625 -43.23 30.30 7.67
N ILE A 626 -43.64 29.85 8.86
CA ILE A 626 -42.74 29.41 9.93
C ILE A 626 -42.53 27.90 9.79
N PRO A 627 -41.34 27.43 9.41
CA PRO A 627 -41.08 26.01 9.22
C PRO A 627 -41.07 25.26 10.56
N VAL A 628 -41.17 23.93 10.47
CA VAL A 628 -41.04 23.01 11.62
C VAL A 628 -39.74 23.25 12.38
N GLY A 629 -39.76 23.05 13.69
CA GLY A 629 -38.57 23.15 14.56
C GLY A 629 -38.18 24.56 15.02
N ILE A 630 -38.83 25.62 14.51
CA ILE A 630 -38.60 27.01 14.98
C ILE A 630 -39.40 27.32 16.25
N ILE A 631 -40.61 26.78 16.34
CA ILE A 631 -41.47 26.92 17.52
C ILE A 631 -40.99 25.93 18.58
N SER A 632 -40.67 26.44 19.77
CA SER A 632 -40.10 25.69 20.90
C SER A 632 -41.18 25.13 21.82
N ASP A 633 -40.78 24.30 22.78
CA ASP A 633 -41.64 23.75 23.83
C ASP A 633 -42.35 24.84 24.66
N ALA A 634 -41.72 26.01 24.84
CA ALA A 634 -42.31 27.13 25.58
C ALA A 634 -43.62 27.67 24.98
N ALA A 635 -43.84 27.47 23.68
CA ALA A 635 -45.07 27.90 22.99
C ALA A 635 -46.21 26.89 23.08
N GLU A 636 -45.95 25.65 23.54
CA GLU A 636 -46.96 24.58 23.61
C GLU A 636 -48.09 24.92 24.59
N GLY A 637 -49.31 24.48 24.28
CA GLY A 637 -50.51 24.69 25.08
C GLY A 637 -51.71 25.19 24.28
N THR A 638 -52.84 25.37 24.97
CA THR A 638 -54.11 25.76 24.35
C THR A 638 -54.24 27.28 24.18
N ASP A 639 -55.20 27.70 23.35
CA ASP A 639 -55.59 29.10 23.14
C ASP A 639 -54.45 30.04 22.75
N ARG A 640 -53.49 29.54 21.95
CA ARG A 640 -52.36 30.32 21.43
C ARG A 640 -52.84 31.27 20.35
N GLU A 641 -52.36 32.51 20.43
CA GLU A 641 -52.59 33.56 19.45
C GLU A 641 -51.25 34.05 18.90
N ILE A 642 -51.25 34.57 17.68
CA ILE A 642 -50.04 35.13 17.07
C ILE A 642 -50.18 36.64 16.89
N ARG A 643 -49.11 37.37 17.20
CA ARG A 643 -48.96 38.78 16.88
C ARG A 643 -47.62 38.99 16.20
N VAL A 644 -47.55 39.92 15.26
CA VAL A 644 -46.30 40.28 14.58
C VAL A 644 -45.97 41.73 14.88
N TRP A 645 -44.69 42.12 14.81
CA TRP A 645 -44.31 43.54 14.90
C TRP A 645 -43.24 43.93 13.90
N SER A 646 -43.36 45.18 13.46
CA SER A 646 -42.40 45.87 12.61
C SER A 646 -41.80 47.08 13.35
N THR A 647 -40.94 47.85 12.68
CA THR A 647 -40.38 49.11 13.22
C THR A 647 -41.45 50.14 13.59
N LEU A 648 -42.66 50.03 13.05
CA LEU A 648 -43.79 50.92 13.35
C LEU A 648 -44.60 50.51 14.58
N GLY A 649 -44.41 49.27 15.06
CA GLY A 649 -45.12 48.75 16.23
C GLY A 649 -45.77 47.39 15.99
N TYR A 650 -46.62 47.02 16.94
CA TYR A 650 -47.27 45.72 16.98
C TYR A 650 -48.56 45.68 16.16
N SER A 651 -48.81 44.55 15.51
CA SER A 651 -50.10 44.26 14.89
C SER A 651 -51.19 44.04 15.95
N GLU A 652 -52.45 44.03 15.52
CA GLU A 652 -53.50 43.32 16.26
C GLU A 652 -53.18 41.81 16.33
N LYS A 653 -53.78 41.09 17.27
CA LYS A 653 -53.64 39.63 17.33
C LYS A 653 -54.32 38.97 16.12
N GLY A 654 -53.78 37.84 15.69
CA GLY A 654 -54.37 37.03 14.64
C GLY A 654 -55.79 36.56 15.01
N PRO A 655 -56.67 36.33 14.02
CA PRO A 655 -58.08 36.05 14.29
C PRO A 655 -58.34 34.63 14.83
N GLN A 656 -57.38 33.71 14.70
CA GLN A 656 -57.52 32.33 15.14
C GLN A 656 -56.80 32.08 16.47
N LYS A 657 -57.46 31.30 17.33
CA LYS A 657 -56.91 30.67 18.53
C LYS A 657 -56.79 29.18 18.28
N PHE A 658 -55.65 28.59 18.64
CA PHE A 658 -55.38 27.18 18.38
C PHE A 658 -54.47 26.58 19.46
N THR A 659 -54.40 25.26 19.49
CA THR A 659 -53.48 24.52 20.38
C THR A 659 -52.15 24.32 19.66
N ILE A 660 -51.03 24.54 20.35
CA ILE A 660 -49.70 24.14 19.86
C ILE A 660 -49.31 22.86 20.59
N GLU A 661 -49.07 21.80 19.83
CA GLU A 661 -48.66 20.48 20.31
C GLU A 661 -47.25 20.15 19.81
N THR A 662 -46.53 19.28 20.52
CA THR A 662 -45.14 18.93 20.17
C THR A 662 -45.05 18.14 18.86
N GLY A 663 -45.75 17.01 18.76
CA GLY A 663 -45.52 15.99 17.72
C GLY A 663 -44.27 15.13 17.98
N ASN A 664 -44.04 14.09 17.16
CA ASN A 664 -42.89 13.19 17.34
C ASN A 664 -41.56 13.97 17.28
N PRO A 665 -40.51 13.56 18.03
CA PRO A 665 -39.19 14.15 17.88
C PRO A 665 -38.70 14.05 16.44
N VAL A 666 -37.81 14.94 16.01
CA VAL A 666 -37.16 14.83 14.70
C VAL A 666 -35.66 14.82 14.90
N LEU A 667 -34.99 13.84 14.32
CA LEU A 667 -33.53 13.79 14.27
C LEU A 667 -33.10 14.46 12.97
N THR A 668 -32.17 15.41 13.05
CA THR A 668 -31.59 16.09 11.89
C THR A 668 -30.13 15.72 11.67
N GLY A 669 -29.46 15.18 12.69
CA GLY A 669 -28.12 14.62 12.52
C GLY A 669 -27.47 14.19 13.83
N THR A 670 -26.33 13.52 13.70
CA THR A 670 -25.40 13.21 14.79
C THR A 670 -23.98 13.57 14.39
N ASN A 671 -23.07 13.71 15.36
CA ASN A 671 -21.65 13.90 15.05
C ASN A 671 -20.96 12.65 14.47
N ALA A 672 -21.67 11.52 14.32
CA ALA A 672 -21.15 10.28 13.75
C ALA A 672 -21.80 9.89 12.41
N ASP A 673 -22.59 10.78 11.81
CA ASP A 673 -23.27 10.49 10.55
C ASP A 673 -22.25 10.25 9.43
N GLY A 674 -22.30 9.09 8.76
CA GLY A 674 -21.33 8.64 7.77
C GLY A 674 -19.94 8.28 8.33
N LEU A 675 -19.75 8.31 9.65
CA LEU A 675 -18.51 7.95 10.33
C LEU A 675 -18.71 6.69 11.17
N VAL A 676 -17.61 6.13 11.68
CA VAL A 676 -17.67 5.04 12.66
C VAL A 676 -17.91 5.66 14.04
N TYR A 677 -19.00 5.25 14.68
CA TYR A 677 -19.32 5.65 16.05
C TYR A 677 -18.69 4.69 17.05
N ASN A 678 -17.81 5.22 17.91
CA ASN A 678 -17.30 4.52 19.08
C ASN A 678 -18.34 4.56 20.22
N ARG A 679 -19.02 3.45 20.52
CA ARG A 679 -20.03 3.40 21.60
C ARG A 679 -19.48 3.64 23.00
N ALA A 680 -18.15 3.65 23.18
CA ALA A 680 -17.48 4.04 24.43
C ALA A 680 -17.30 5.57 24.57
N GLU A 681 -17.69 6.34 23.56
CA GLU A 681 -17.68 7.80 23.54
C GLU A 681 -19.12 8.35 23.57
N PRO A 682 -19.31 9.61 24.01
CA PRO A 682 -20.62 10.25 23.92
C PRO A 682 -21.01 10.55 22.47
N LEU A 683 -22.31 10.49 22.17
CA LEU A 683 -22.87 10.86 20.86
C LEU A 683 -23.67 12.16 20.97
N LEU A 684 -23.30 13.15 20.16
CA LEU A 684 -24.02 14.41 20.06
C LEU A 684 -25.16 14.27 19.07
N ILE A 685 -26.36 14.67 19.49
CA ILE A 685 -27.62 14.46 18.79
C ILE A 685 -28.25 15.81 18.49
N GLN A 686 -28.51 16.08 17.22
CA GLN A 686 -29.12 17.31 16.73
C GLN A 686 -30.50 17.04 16.16
N GLY A 687 -31.45 17.94 16.42
CA GLY A 687 -32.82 17.79 15.98
C GLY A 687 -33.73 18.88 16.50
N TYR A 688 -35.00 18.55 16.66
CA TYR A 688 -35.99 19.41 17.33
C TYR A 688 -37.14 18.58 17.90
N GLY A 689 -37.88 19.15 18.86
CA GLY A 689 -38.92 18.42 19.59
C GLY A 689 -38.37 17.49 20.68
N PHE A 690 -37.17 17.78 21.20
CA PHE A 690 -36.55 17.00 22.28
C PHE A 690 -37.18 17.27 23.64
N LYS A 691 -37.86 18.42 23.82
CA LYS A 691 -38.62 18.80 25.01
C LYS A 691 -40.12 18.93 24.69
N SER A 692 -40.96 18.80 25.72
CA SER A 692 -42.41 18.98 25.66
C SER A 692 -42.93 19.44 27.02
N VAL A 693 -44.07 20.14 27.04
CA VAL A 693 -44.80 20.48 28.27
C VAL A 693 -45.76 19.38 28.71
N ASP A 694 -45.89 18.29 27.94
CA ASP A 694 -46.68 17.12 28.33
C ASP A 694 -46.07 16.46 29.58
N VAL A 695 -46.85 16.43 30.66
CA VAL A 695 -46.47 15.86 31.97
C VAL A 695 -46.02 14.40 31.90
N ASN A 696 -46.44 13.64 30.88
CA ASN A 696 -46.08 12.23 30.72
C ASN A 696 -44.88 12.01 29.78
N ALA A 697 -44.45 13.04 29.05
CA ALA A 697 -43.44 12.94 27.98
C ALA A 697 -42.58 14.21 27.84
N THR A 698 -42.15 14.77 28.97
CA THR A 698 -41.50 16.11 29.03
C THR A 698 -40.19 16.25 28.24
N LYS A 699 -39.48 15.14 27.99
CA LYS A 699 -38.25 15.12 27.18
C LYS A 699 -37.96 13.75 26.60
N ILE A 700 -37.08 13.68 25.60
CA ILE A 700 -36.58 12.40 25.09
C ILE A 700 -35.84 11.64 26.19
N ALA A 701 -36.09 10.33 26.26
CA ALA A 701 -35.55 9.46 27.31
C ALA A 701 -35.26 8.03 26.81
N TYR A 702 -35.72 7.70 25.60
CA TYR A 702 -35.61 6.37 25.03
C TYR A 702 -34.99 6.43 23.63
N VAL A 703 -34.21 5.41 23.30
CA VAL A 703 -33.55 5.26 22.00
C VAL A 703 -33.83 3.90 21.40
N ARG A 704 -33.66 3.82 20.08
CA ARG A 704 -33.62 2.58 19.31
C ARG A 704 -32.61 2.73 18.19
N ILE A 705 -31.89 1.67 17.88
CA ILE A 705 -30.98 1.60 16.74
C ILE A 705 -31.63 0.70 15.69
N ASP A 706 -31.80 1.25 14.49
CA ASP A 706 -32.33 0.56 13.32
C ASP A 706 -31.19 0.19 12.34
N ASP A 707 -31.43 -0.81 11.50
CA ASP A 707 -30.63 -1.09 10.31
C ASP A 707 -30.96 -0.12 9.16
N ALA A 708 -30.26 -0.24 8.03
CA ALA A 708 -30.48 0.59 6.84
C ALA A 708 -31.90 0.46 6.25
N SER A 709 -32.58 -0.66 6.48
CA SER A 709 -33.95 -0.92 6.04
C SER A 709 -35.01 -0.42 7.03
N GLY A 710 -34.61 0.08 8.20
CA GLY A 710 -35.50 0.59 9.24
C GLY A 710 -35.99 -0.48 10.23
N ASN A 711 -35.45 -1.69 10.21
CA ASN A 711 -35.74 -2.72 11.21
C ASN A 711 -34.93 -2.45 12.47
N ALA A 712 -35.52 -2.67 13.63
CA ALA A 712 -34.83 -2.49 14.90
C ALA A 712 -33.76 -3.57 15.10
N VAL A 713 -32.52 -3.13 15.35
CA VAL A 713 -31.38 -3.98 15.72
C VAL A 713 -31.22 -4.01 17.24
N TRP A 714 -31.35 -2.84 17.88
CA TRP A 714 -31.31 -2.73 19.33
C TRP A 714 -32.38 -1.74 19.83
N PRO A 715 -33.22 -2.14 20.79
CA PRO A 715 -33.24 -3.43 21.49
C PRO A 715 -33.85 -4.57 20.63
N THR A 716 -33.54 -5.82 20.98
CA THR A 716 -33.92 -7.01 20.21
C THR A 716 -35.43 -7.30 20.19
N ASP A 717 -36.20 -6.67 21.08
CA ASP A 717 -37.66 -6.78 21.12
C ASP A 717 -38.37 -5.84 20.12
N GLY A 718 -37.61 -4.99 19.43
CA GLY A 718 -38.10 -4.05 18.42
C GLY A 718 -38.71 -2.75 18.97
N ASN A 719 -38.72 -2.57 20.30
CA ASN A 719 -39.22 -1.39 20.97
C ASN A 719 -38.12 -0.34 21.14
N VAL A 720 -38.25 0.51 22.15
CA VAL A 720 -37.24 1.49 22.55
C VAL A 720 -36.67 1.08 23.90
N THR A 721 -35.49 1.58 24.26
CA THR A 721 -34.90 1.34 25.59
C THR A 721 -34.50 2.65 26.24
N SER A 722 -34.63 2.71 27.56
CA SER A 722 -34.26 3.87 28.34
C SER A 722 -32.74 4.01 28.41
N VAL A 723 -32.25 5.23 28.18
CA VAL A 723 -30.83 5.57 28.23
C VAL A 723 -30.62 6.90 28.93
N THR A 724 -29.39 7.16 29.37
CA THR A 724 -29.04 8.46 29.94
C THR A 724 -28.80 9.47 28.82
N LEU A 725 -29.77 10.37 28.62
CA LEU A 725 -29.69 11.50 27.70
C LEU A 725 -29.59 12.82 28.46
N ASP A 726 -28.54 13.59 28.17
CA ASP A 726 -28.42 14.98 28.63
C ASP A 726 -29.03 15.92 27.59
N VAL A 727 -30.31 16.25 27.79
CA VAL A 727 -31.09 17.12 26.90
C VAL A 727 -30.79 18.60 27.22
N LYS A 728 -29.81 19.16 26.51
CA LYS A 728 -29.35 20.54 26.70
C LYS A 728 -30.41 21.56 26.28
N SER A 729 -31.01 21.39 25.11
CA SER A 729 -32.05 22.27 24.55
C SER A 729 -33.15 21.44 23.88
N ASP A 730 -34.17 22.10 23.32
CA ASP A 730 -35.17 21.43 22.49
C ASP A 730 -34.60 20.88 21.17
N THR A 731 -33.37 21.30 20.81
CA THR A 731 -32.69 20.98 19.54
C THR A 731 -31.39 20.20 19.68
N LEU A 732 -30.88 20.03 20.91
CA LEU A 732 -29.58 19.42 21.19
C LEU A 732 -29.67 18.51 22.40
N ALA A 733 -29.17 17.28 22.25
CA ALA A 733 -29.01 16.32 23.31
C ALA A 733 -27.69 15.56 23.16
N GLU A 734 -27.20 14.99 24.26
CA GLU A 734 -26.03 14.12 24.27
C GLU A 734 -26.42 12.76 24.85
N LEU A 735 -26.12 11.69 24.12
CA LEU A 735 -26.17 10.33 24.64
C LEU A 735 -24.85 10.06 25.37
N SER A 736 -24.95 9.72 26.66
CA SER A 736 -23.76 9.43 27.48
C SER A 736 -22.99 8.22 26.92
N ARG A 737 -21.69 8.16 27.23
CA ARG A 737 -20.82 7.02 26.90
C ARG A 737 -21.38 5.69 27.42
N ASP A 738 -21.06 4.61 26.72
CA ASP A 738 -21.39 3.22 27.09
C ASP A 738 -22.90 2.94 27.23
N MET A 739 -23.77 3.82 26.70
CA MET A 739 -25.22 3.62 26.76
C MET A 739 -25.76 2.73 25.64
N VAL A 740 -24.99 2.50 24.57
CA VAL A 740 -25.37 1.63 23.46
C VAL A 740 -24.76 0.24 23.66
N SER A 741 -25.58 -0.81 23.57
CA SER A 741 -25.15 -2.20 23.69
C SER A 741 -24.31 -2.66 22.48
N SER A 742 -23.43 -3.64 22.68
CA SER A 742 -22.71 -4.31 21.60
C SER A 742 -23.62 -5.01 20.57
N ILE A 743 -24.89 -5.28 20.92
CA ILE A 743 -25.89 -5.79 19.97
C ILE A 743 -26.11 -4.81 18.79
N ALA A 744 -25.91 -3.51 19.03
CA ALA A 744 -26.05 -2.49 18.00
C ALA A 744 -24.83 -2.39 17.07
N ASP A 745 -23.71 -3.06 17.40
CA ASP A 745 -22.50 -3.05 16.57
C ASP A 745 -22.86 -3.49 15.13
N GLY A 746 -22.25 -2.84 14.15
CA GLY A 746 -22.36 -3.16 12.73
C GLY A 746 -22.61 -1.98 11.82
N SER A 747 -22.66 -2.25 10.52
CA SER A 747 -22.65 -1.22 9.48
C SER A 747 -24.00 -0.55 9.27
N ASN A 748 -23.98 0.69 8.77
CA ASN A 748 -25.19 1.39 8.29
C ASN A 748 -26.32 1.43 9.34
N ARG A 749 -26.02 1.93 10.53
CA ARG A 749 -26.96 2.01 11.65
C ARG A 749 -27.65 3.37 11.70
N ARG A 750 -28.87 3.40 12.22
CA ARG A 750 -29.65 4.62 12.38
C ARG A 750 -30.14 4.77 13.82
N LEU A 751 -29.89 5.93 14.41
CA LEU A 751 -30.48 6.28 15.71
C LEU A 751 -31.92 6.77 15.56
N ARG A 752 -32.79 6.32 16.47
CA ARG A 752 -34.15 6.81 16.66
C ARG A 752 -34.36 7.20 18.11
N LEU A 753 -35.16 8.23 18.33
CA LEU A 753 -35.46 8.78 19.65
C LEU A 753 -36.95 8.65 19.96
N SER A 754 -37.30 8.51 21.23
CA SER A 754 -38.67 8.59 21.73
C SER A 754 -38.71 9.26 23.11
N ARG A 755 -39.84 9.90 23.42
CA ARG A 755 -40.14 10.47 24.74
C ARG A 755 -40.88 9.48 25.64
N ILE A 756 -41.53 8.48 25.05
CA ILE A 756 -42.31 7.46 25.76
C ILE A 756 -41.73 6.06 25.51
N ASP A 757 -42.02 5.14 26.43
CA ASP A 757 -41.54 3.76 26.41
C ASP A 757 -42.32 2.86 25.41
N ASN A 758 -42.44 3.30 24.16
CA ASN A 758 -42.95 2.51 23.05
C ASN A 758 -42.49 3.10 21.71
N ASN A 759 -42.75 2.37 20.61
CA ASN A 759 -42.32 2.73 19.27
C ASN A 759 -43.34 3.60 18.48
N THR A 760 -44.44 4.05 19.10
CA THR A 760 -45.48 4.83 18.41
C THR A 760 -45.10 6.29 18.17
N GLN A 761 -44.16 6.83 18.96
CA GLN A 761 -43.66 8.20 18.85
C GLN A 761 -42.18 8.27 18.47
N LEU A 762 -41.73 7.35 17.62
CA LEU A 762 -40.35 7.35 17.14
C LEU A 762 -40.05 8.58 16.30
N SER A 763 -38.82 9.06 16.45
CA SER A 763 -38.37 10.21 15.70
C SER A 763 -38.45 9.98 14.19
N SER A 764 -38.85 10.98 13.42
CA SER A 764 -38.71 10.88 11.96
C SER A 764 -37.23 10.91 11.59
N THR A 765 -36.89 10.27 10.47
CA THR A 765 -35.48 10.05 10.08
C THR A 765 -34.93 11.12 9.14
N ASN A 766 -35.72 12.14 8.81
CA ASN A 766 -35.41 13.37 8.05
C ASN A 766 -34.19 13.31 7.09
N ASP A 767 -34.06 12.23 6.32
CA ASP A 767 -32.90 11.93 5.47
C ASP A 767 -31.51 12.00 6.16
N VAL A 768 -31.46 11.75 7.46
CA VAL A 768 -30.22 11.65 8.25
C VAL A 768 -29.36 10.52 7.67
N ARG A 769 -28.11 10.85 7.35
CA ARG A 769 -27.12 9.89 6.85
C ARG A 769 -26.88 8.82 7.91
N LEU A 770 -26.80 7.56 7.48
CA LEU A 770 -26.56 6.44 8.38
C LEU A 770 -25.18 6.59 9.05
N ILE A 771 -25.09 6.19 10.32
CA ILE A 771 -23.81 5.97 10.98
C ILE A 771 -23.14 4.82 10.23
N SER A 772 -21.92 5.05 9.71
CA SER A 772 -21.25 4.11 8.81
C SER A 772 -21.04 2.75 9.48
N ALA A 773 -20.63 2.76 10.76
CA ALA A 773 -20.71 1.59 11.62
C ALA A 773 -20.76 1.99 13.10
N ILE A 774 -21.46 1.22 13.93
CA ILE A 774 -21.30 1.29 15.39
C ILE A 774 -20.28 0.23 15.79
N SER A 775 -19.30 0.59 16.62
CA SER A 775 -18.26 -0.32 17.10
C SER A 775 -17.66 0.20 18.41
N ALA A 776 -16.69 -0.54 18.97
CA ALA A 776 -15.90 -0.17 20.14
C ALA A 776 -14.48 -0.71 20.00
N LYS A 777 -13.67 -0.65 21.06
CA LYS A 777 -12.43 -1.44 21.13
C LYS A 777 -12.77 -2.94 20.99
N PRO A 778 -12.09 -3.71 20.12
CA PRO A 778 -12.41 -5.11 19.89
C PRO A 778 -12.00 -5.95 21.11
N GLU A 779 -12.86 -6.88 21.51
CA GLU A 779 -12.63 -7.79 22.64
C GLU A 779 -12.88 -9.23 22.21
N ILE A 780 -11.90 -10.12 22.43
CA ILE A 780 -12.04 -11.55 22.20
C ILE A 780 -12.63 -12.19 23.47
N THR A 781 -13.71 -12.94 23.30
CA THR A 781 -14.37 -13.66 24.40
C THR A 781 -14.12 -15.16 24.33
N SER A 782 -14.01 -15.73 23.12
CA SER A 782 -13.67 -17.13 22.96
C SER A 782 -13.16 -17.51 21.59
N TYR A 783 -12.56 -18.69 21.54
CA TYR A 783 -12.28 -19.39 20.30
C TYR A 783 -13.11 -20.67 20.21
N THR A 784 -13.65 -20.97 19.03
CA THR A 784 -14.47 -22.17 18.81
C THR A 784 -14.17 -22.75 17.44
N THR A 785 -14.22 -24.09 17.28
CA THR A 785 -14.10 -24.97 16.05
C THR A 785 -12.96 -26.02 16.15
N GLU A 786 -12.72 -26.83 15.10
CA GLU A 786 -11.69 -27.88 15.03
C GLU A 786 -10.24 -27.36 15.13
N GLY A 787 -10.03 -26.08 14.81
CA GLY A 787 -8.71 -25.46 14.71
C GLY A 787 -8.10 -25.02 16.03
N MET A 788 -8.87 -24.97 17.12
CA MET A 788 -8.36 -24.69 18.47
C MET A 788 -9.40 -25.09 19.53
N ALA A 789 -8.95 -25.68 20.65
CA ALA A 789 -9.83 -25.91 21.79
C ALA A 789 -10.27 -24.58 22.42
N ALA A 790 -11.42 -24.58 23.11
CA ALA A 790 -11.97 -23.35 23.66
C ALA A 790 -10.97 -22.66 24.60
N ASN A 791 -10.47 -21.50 24.15
CA ASN A 791 -9.68 -20.54 24.91
C ASN A 791 -8.27 -21.01 25.34
N SER A 792 -7.71 -22.10 24.79
CA SER A 792 -6.29 -22.46 24.97
C SER A 792 -5.91 -23.67 24.12
N GLY A 793 -4.60 -23.92 24.01
CA GLY A 793 -4.05 -25.11 23.37
C GLY A 793 -3.30 -24.76 22.09
N GLU A 794 -3.73 -25.31 20.96
CA GLU A 794 -3.01 -25.17 19.69
C GLU A 794 -3.90 -24.57 18.62
N TYR A 795 -3.47 -23.46 18.03
CA TYR A 795 -3.99 -22.98 16.76
C TYR A 795 -3.41 -23.80 15.61
N ARG A 796 -4.29 -24.59 14.99
CA ARG A 796 -3.98 -25.48 13.87
C ARG A 796 -4.20 -24.73 12.58
N ARG A 797 -3.12 -24.26 11.93
CA ARG A 797 -3.22 -23.44 10.72
C ARG A 797 -3.93 -24.16 9.56
N ASP A 798 -3.89 -25.48 9.55
CA ASP A 798 -4.53 -26.38 8.57
C ASP A 798 -6.04 -26.62 8.82
N LYS A 799 -6.65 -25.93 9.78
CA LYS A 799 -8.05 -26.07 10.17
C LYS A 799 -8.75 -24.72 10.31
N THR A 800 -10.08 -24.74 10.29
CA THR A 800 -10.89 -23.52 10.46
C THR A 800 -10.91 -23.05 11.92
N LEU A 801 -11.02 -21.74 12.13
CA LEU A 801 -11.09 -21.10 13.46
C LEU A 801 -12.19 -20.04 13.50
N ASP A 802 -13.11 -20.11 14.45
CA ASP A 802 -13.99 -18.99 14.79
C ASP A 802 -13.44 -18.24 16.02
N ILE A 803 -13.28 -16.92 15.88
CA ILE A 803 -12.93 -15.98 16.95
C ILE A 803 -14.20 -15.22 17.33
N ASN A 804 -14.71 -15.44 18.53
CA ASN A 804 -15.91 -14.78 19.03
C ASN A 804 -15.55 -13.61 19.96
N GLY A 805 -16.36 -12.56 19.96
CA GLY A 805 -16.04 -11.32 20.64
C GLY A 805 -17.14 -10.28 20.59
N THR A 806 -16.76 -9.03 20.87
CA THR A 806 -17.58 -7.85 20.57
C THR A 806 -16.75 -6.84 19.77
N ALA A 807 -17.43 -5.94 19.06
CA ALA A 807 -16.80 -4.92 18.22
C ALA A 807 -15.83 -5.44 17.14
N LEU A 808 -16.06 -6.66 16.63
CA LEU A 808 -15.22 -7.24 15.56
C LEU A 808 -15.60 -6.75 14.14
N ASN A 809 -16.72 -6.06 13.98
CA ASN A 809 -17.35 -5.70 12.70
C ASN A 809 -16.55 -4.72 11.82
N THR A 810 -15.68 -3.92 12.42
CA THR A 810 -14.83 -2.94 11.70
C THR A 810 -13.36 -3.39 11.61
N THR A 811 -13.11 -4.70 11.77
CA THR A 811 -11.76 -5.26 11.69
C THR A 811 -11.15 -5.02 10.32
N TYR A 812 -9.96 -4.44 10.28
CA TYR A 812 -9.17 -4.29 9.05
C TYR A 812 -7.87 -5.10 9.08
N ARG A 813 -7.42 -5.58 10.25
CA ARG A 813 -6.24 -6.45 10.34
C ARG A 813 -6.36 -7.46 11.48
N ILE A 814 -5.88 -8.68 11.24
CA ILE A 814 -5.70 -9.74 12.24
C ILE A 814 -4.24 -10.18 12.23
N GLU A 815 -3.56 -10.10 13.36
CA GLU A 815 -2.14 -10.44 13.48
C GLU A 815 -1.91 -11.52 14.53
N ILE A 816 -0.99 -12.45 14.26
CA ILE A 816 -0.45 -13.34 15.29
C ILE A 816 0.80 -12.67 15.86
N ILE A 817 0.79 -12.40 17.16
CA ILE A 817 1.89 -11.77 17.89
C ILE A 817 2.53 -12.75 18.88
N LYS A 818 3.75 -12.45 19.32
CA LYS A 818 4.41 -13.22 20.38
C LYS A 818 3.80 -12.95 21.75
N ALA A 819 4.01 -13.85 22.71
CA ALA A 819 3.55 -13.71 24.10
C ALA A 819 4.02 -12.42 24.81
N ASP A 820 5.09 -11.77 24.35
CA ASP A 820 5.58 -10.50 24.88
C ASP A 820 4.92 -9.26 24.24
N GLY A 821 3.99 -9.47 23.31
CA GLY A 821 3.28 -8.41 22.61
C GLY A 821 3.93 -7.92 21.32
N THR A 822 5.13 -8.45 20.98
CA THR A 822 5.87 -8.02 19.80
C THR A 822 5.42 -8.73 18.54
N SER A 823 5.41 -8.00 17.42
CA SER A 823 5.14 -8.51 16.08
C SER A 823 6.29 -9.38 15.55
N TYR A 824 5.97 -10.28 14.63
CA TYR A 824 6.97 -10.96 13.81
C TYR A 824 7.60 -10.01 12.79
N SER A 825 8.78 -10.37 12.27
CA SER A 825 9.46 -9.61 11.20
C SER A 825 9.75 -10.54 10.02
N PRO A 826 8.99 -10.45 8.90
CA PRO A 826 7.82 -9.60 8.68
C PRO A 826 6.61 -10.00 9.54
N ALA A 827 5.65 -9.08 9.72
CA ALA A 827 4.47 -9.31 10.56
C ALA A 827 3.62 -10.47 10.03
N LEU A 828 3.17 -11.35 10.93
CA LEU A 828 2.27 -12.45 10.61
C LEU A 828 0.83 -11.94 10.67
N ALA A 829 0.46 -11.14 9.66
CA ALA A 829 -0.80 -10.41 9.62
C ALA A 829 -1.64 -10.72 8.38
N LEU A 830 -2.95 -10.60 8.54
CA LEU A 830 -3.97 -10.67 7.50
C LEU A 830 -4.65 -9.30 7.44
N ASP A 831 -4.50 -8.61 6.31
CA ASP A 831 -5.20 -7.36 6.04
C ASP A 831 -6.56 -7.66 5.38
N LEU A 832 -7.63 -7.06 5.87
CA LEU A 832 -8.99 -7.30 5.40
C LEU A 832 -9.42 -6.23 4.37
N PRO A 833 -10.22 -6.62 3.35
CA PRO A 833 -10.79 -7.95 3.14
C PRO A 833 -9.76 -8.99 2.66
N HIS A 834 -9.77 -10.19 3.26
CA HIS A 834 -8.89 -11.30 2.89
C HIS A 834 -9.69 -12.54 2.50
N PRO A 835 -9.34 -13.24 1.40
CA PRO A 835 -9.97 -14.52 1.06
C PRO A 835 -9.86 -15.53 2.21
N GLY A 836 -10.98 -16.15 2.58
CA GLY A 836 -11.02 -17.09 3.70
C GLY A 836 -11.12 -16.45 5.08
N VAL A 837 -11.28 -15.13 5.18
CA VAL A 837 -11.71 -14.46 6.41
C VAL A 837 -13.11 -13.87 6.21
N TYR A 838 -14.03 -14.18 7.12
CA TYR A 838 -15.36 -13.60 7.15
C TYR A 838 -15.62 -12.94 8.50
N VAL A 839 -16.10 -11.70 8.48
CA VAL A 839 -16.41 -10.92 9.69
C VAL A 839 -17.92 -10.73 9.74
N GLU A 840 -18.55 -11.13 10.83
CA GLU A 840 -19.98 -10.87 11.02
C GLU A 840 -20.23 -9.37 11.20
N ASP A 841 -21.24 -8.84 10.49
CA ASP A 841 -21.58 -7.41 10.57
C ASP A 841 -21.90 -6.97 12.00
N ASN A 842 -22.51 -7.82 12.82
CA ASN A 842 -22.81 -7.48 14.22
C ASN A 842 -21.59 -7.49 15.16
N GLY A 843 -20.40 -7.77 14.63
CA GLY A 843 -19.15 -7.75 15.37
C GLY A 843 -19.00 -8.83 16.42
N SER A 844 -19.84 -9.87 16.37
CA SER A 844 -19.82 -10.98 17.34
C SER A 844 -18.80 -12.06 17.01
N ARG A 845 -18.38 -12.19 15.74
CA ARG A 845 -17.55 -13.29 15.29
C ARG A 845 -16.72 -12.96 14.04
N ILE A 846 -15.51 -13.51 13.99
CA ILE A 846 -14.65 -13.61 12.81
C ILE A 846 -14.40 -15.09 12.54
N GLN A 847 -14.55 -15.53 11.29
CA GLN A 847 -14.27 -16.88 10.86
C GLN A 847 -13.02 -16.89 9.97
N LEU A 848 -12.08 -17.78 10.28
CA LEU A 848 -10.87 -18.04 9.52
C LEU A 848 -10.96 -19.43 8.89
N SER A 849 -10.79 -19.51 7.59
CA SER A 849 -10.63 -20.77 6.87
C SER A 849 -9.29 -21.43 7.20
N ALA A 850 -9.17 -22.72 6.85
CA ALA A 850 -7.88 -23.40 6.87
C ALA A 850 -6.89 -22.70 5.91
N ASP A 851 -5.60 -22.73 6.27
CA ASP A 851 -4.46 -22.25 5.49
C ASP A 851 -4.45 -20.75 5.18
N VAL A 852 -5.20 -19.94 5.93
CA VAL A 852 -5.23 -18.48 5.74
C VAL A 852 -3.90 -17.83 6.15
N PHE A 853 -3.31 -18.24 7.28
CA PHE A 853 -1.93 -17.85 7.63
C PHE A 853 -0.94 -18.78 6.93
N THR A 854 -0.22 -18.29 5.92
CA THR A 854 0.68 -19.12 5.09
C THR A 854 2.09 -19.26 5.67
N SER A 855 2.58 -18.26 6.40
CA SER A 855 3.94 -18.28 6.98
C SER A 855 4.04 -19.15 8.23
N ALA A 856 5.04 -20.03 8.26
CA ALA A 856 5.36 -20.93 9.38
C ALA A 856 6.28 -20.27 10.43
N ALA A 857 6.30 -18.93 10.53
CA ALA A 857 7.18 -18.23 11.45
C ALA A 857 6.87 -18.53 12.92
N ALA A 858 5.59 -18.71 13.25
CA ALA A 858 5.10 -19.04 14.59
C ALA A 858 5.00 -20.56 14.85
N ASP A 859 5.21 -21.41 13.83
CA ASP A 859 5.05 -22.85 14.00
C ASP A 859 6.14 -23.41 14.91
N SER A 860 5.74 -24.17 15.92
CA SER A 860 6.67 -24.87 16.79
C SER A 860 6.07 -26.15 17.39
N ASN A 861 6.96 -27.01 17.90
CA ASN A 861 6.61 -28.19 18.70
C ASN A 861 6.76 -27.92 20.21
N SER A 862 7.04 -26.67 20.62
CA SER A 862 7.29 -26.32 22.02
C SER A 862 5.99 -25.88 22.67
N SER A 863 5.63 -26.49 23.81
CA SER A 863 4.47 -26.06 24.61
C SER A 863 4.63 -24.66 25.21
N ASP A 864 5.86 -24.18 25.36
CA ASP A 864 6.17 -22.88 25.99
C ASP A 864 6.16 -21.73 24.99
N ASP A 865 6.18 -22.02 23.69
CA ASP A 865 6.16 -21.01 22.62
C ASP A 865 4.71 -20.65 22.28
N THR A 866 4.21 -19.62 22.95
CA THR A 866 2.81 -19.21 22.88
C THR A 866 2.63 -17.86 22.19
N HIS A 867 1.48 -17.69 21.57
CA HIS A 867 1.11 -16.57 20.72
C HIS A 867 -0.30 -16.09 21.06
N GLU A 868 -0.64 -14.89 20.58
CA GLU A 868 -1.97 -14.29 20.75
C GLU A 868 -2.44 -13.70 19.43
N PHE A 869 -3.75 -13.64 19.22
CA PHE A 869 -4.33 -12.85 18.14
C PHE A 869 -4.46 -11.39 18.56
N LYS A 870 -3.91 -10.48 17.76
CA LYS A 870 -4.13 -9.05 17.86
C LYS A 870 -5.05 -8.61 16.72
N ILE A 871 -6.24 -8.17 17.07
CA ILE A 871 -7.26 -7.73 16.11
C ILE A 871 -7.29 -6.22 16.11
N PHE A 872 -7.17 -5.61 14.93
CA PHE A 872 -7.24 -4.17 14.72
C PHE A 872 -8.55 -3.83 14.03
N ASN A 873 -9.32 -2.93 14.63
CA ASN A 873 -10.54 -2.40 14.05
C ASN A 873 -10.47 -0.87 13.95
N ALA A 874 -11.52 -0.23 13.41
CA ALA A 874 -11.55 1.21 13.19
C ALA A 874 -11.39 2.06 14.46
N ILE A 875 -11.59 1.51 15.66
CA ILE A 875 -11.49 2.21 16.94
C ILE A 875 -10.12 1.98 17.60
N ASN A 876 -9.71 0.72 17.76
CA ASN A 876 -8.44 0.36 18.40
C ASN A 876 -8.07 -1.12 18.12
N ASN A 877 -7.17 -1.70 18.91
CA ASN A 877 -6.82 -3.11 18.87
C ASN A 877 -7.09 -3.83 20.20
N THR A 878 -7.18 -5.16 20.14
CA THR A 878 -7.37 -6.02 21.31
C THR A 878 -6.23 -5.88 22.31
N ASP A 879 -6.56 -5.88 23.60
CA ASP A 879 -5.56 -6.00 24.67
C ASP A 879 -4.95 -7.40 24.70
N GLN A 880 -3.73 -7.48 25.25
CA GLN A 880 -3.12 -8.78 25.53
C GLN A 880 -3.85 -9.49 26.65
N ASN A 881 -4.09 -10.79 26.47
CA ASN A 881 -4.77 -11.60 27.46
C ASN A 881 -4.19 -13.01 27.48
N ALA A 882 -3.47 -13.32 28.55
CA ALA A 882 -2.79 -14.59 28.72
C ALA A 882 -3.74 -15.80 28.72
N SER A 883 -5.03 -15.59 29.04
CA SER A 883 -6.05 -16.64 28.99
C SER A 883 -6.43 -17.07 27.58
N PHE A 884 -5.95 -16.38 26.54
CA PHE A 884 -6.21 -16.69 25.13
C PHE A 884 -4.93 -17.08 24.36
N ARG A 885 -3.85 -17.43 25.08
CA ARG A 885 -2.60 -17.87 24.47
C ARG A 885 -2.72 -19.26 23.85
N PHE A 886 -2.07 -19.44 22.71
CA PHE A 886 -2.03 -20.70 21.99
C PHE A 886 -0.66 -20.94 21.34
N ASN A 887 -0.31 -22.21 21.15
CA ASN A 887 0.81 -22.62 20.31
C ASN A 887 0.34 -22.68 18.85
N VAL A 888 1.21 -22.46 17.88
CA VAL A 888 0.84 -22.56 16.46
C VAL A 888 1.50 -23.78 15.85
N ASN A 889 0.73 -24.58 15.11
CA ASN A 889 1.27 -25.71 14.37
C ASN A 889 0.47 -26.03 13.10
N ARG A 890 1.03 -26.96 12.32
CA ARG A 890 0.45 -27.53 11.11
C ARG A 890 0.72 -29.04 11.11
N GLN A 891 -0.22 -29.85 10.62
CA GLN A 891 0.01 -31.28 10.44
C GLN A 891 1.23 -31.51 9.52
N PRO A 892 2.28 -32.24 9.97
CA PRO A 892 3.43 -32.52 9.12
C PRO A 892 3.04 -33.46 7.98
N PHE A 893 3.66 -33.23 6.82
CA PHE A 893 3.51 -34.07 5.65
C PHE A 893 4.87 -34.30 4.99
N ILE A 894 5.21 -35.55 4.71
CA ILE A 894 6.46 -35.93 4.05
C ILE A 894 6.20 -36.10 2.56
N ASN A 895 6.83 -35.25 1.74
CA ASN A 895 6.73 -35.31 0.29
C ASN A 895 7.86 -36.14 -0.32
N PHE A 896 9.09 -35.97 0.19
CA PHE A 896 10.28 -36.56 -0.40
C PHE A 896 11.35 -36.91 0.64
N ILE A 897 12.07 -37.99 0.40
CA ILE A 897 13.28 -38.39 1.12
C ILE A 897 14.39 -38.57 0.10
N GLY A 898 15.58 -38.06 0.38
CA GLY A 898 16.74 -38.24 -0.49
C GLY A 898 18.08 -37.96 0.17
N ALA A 899 19.08 -37.71 -0.69
CA ALA A 899 20.50 -37.52 -0.39
C ALA A 899 21.32 -38.80 -0.11
N PHE A 900 20.80 -39.98 -0.46
CA PHE A 900 21.60 -41.22 -0.43
C PHE A 900 22.56 -41.28 -1.61
N SER A 901 23.83 -41.64 -1.35
CA SER A 901 24.85 -41.84 -2.39
C SER A 901 24.50 -42.98 -3.36
N SER A 902 23.67 -43.92 -2.92
CA SER A 902 23.10 -45.00 -3.71
C SER A 902 21.57 -44.92 -3.66
N THR A 903 20.92 -44.93 -4.83
CA THR A 903 19.47 -44.77 -4.93
C THR A 903 18.74 -45.82 -4.10
N GLY A 904 17.93 -45.35 -3.13
CA GLY A 904 17.14 -46.22 -2.26
C GLY A 904 17.94 -46.97 -1.18
N ALA A 905 19.20 -46.61 -0.93
CA ALA A 905 20.04 -47.24 0.08
C ALA A 905 20.81 -46.20 0.91
N PHE A 906 20.36 -45.99 2.14
CA PHE A 906 20.97 -45.11 3.13
C PHE A 906 22.22 -45.76 3.76
N ASN A 907 23.39 -45.21 3.50
CA ASN A 907 24.61 -45.55 4.24
C ASN A 907 24.67 -44.77 5.56
N ARG A 908 24.49 -45.45 6.70
CA ARG A 908 24.48 -44.81 8.03
C ARG A 908 25.84 -44.82 8.74
N ASP A 909 26.95 -45.06 8.04
CA ASP A 909 28.27 -45.00 8.67
C ASP A 909 28.59 -43.58 9.17
N LYS A 910 29.22 -43.44 10.33
CA LYS A 910 29.48 -42.11 10.91
C LYS A 910 30.50 -41.28 10.10
N THR A 911 31.44 -41.94 9.43
CA THR A 911 32.59 -41.27 8.79
C THR A 911 32.41 -41.17 7.27
N VAL A 912 31.77 -42.17 6.67
CA VAL A 912 31.59 -42.25 5.21
C VAL A 912 30.11 -42.42 4.81
N GLY A 913 29.18 -42.16 5.73
CA GLY A 913 27.74 -42.25 5.50
C GLY A 913 27.14 -41.07 4.75
N ASP A 914 25.88 -41.24 4.38
CA ASP A 914 25.07 -40.22 3.71
C ASP A 914 24.43 -39.29 4.74
N ASP A 915 24.18 -38.04 4.37
CA ASP A 915 23.24 -37.18 5.11
C ASP A 915 21.81 -37.47 4.69
N ILE A 916 20.86 -37.21 5.59
CA ILE A 916 19.44 -37.43 5.29
C ILE A 916 18.79 -36.09 4.98
N PHE A 917 18.08 -36.04 3.85
CA PHE A 917 17.21 -34.94 3.51
C PHE A 917 15.76 -35.41 3.44
N ILE A 918 14.89 -34.84 4.28
CA ILE A 918 13.44 -35.04 4.24
C ILE A 918 12.82 -33.71 3.83
N ALA A 919 12.05 -33.68 2.74
CA ALA A 919 11.27 -32.53 2.33
C ALA A 919 9.77 -32.78 2.52
N GLY A 920 9.05 -31.72 2.89
CA GLY A 920 7.68 -31.80 3.33
C GLY A 920 7.05 -30.44 3.58
N THR A 921 5.96 -30.43 4.35
CA THR A 921 5.33 -29.21 4.87
C THR A 921 4.96 -29.42 6.33
N GLY A 922 4.85 -28.33 7.11
CA GLY A 922 4.51 -28.41 8.53
C GLY A 922 5.59 -29.06 9.38
N LEU A 923 6.83 -29.16 8.90
CA LEU A 923 7.87 -29.95 9.56
C LEU A 923 8.36 -29.31 10.87
N LYS A 924 8.14 -28.01 11.08
CA LYS A 924 8.45 -27.33 12.36
C LYS A 924 7.66 -27.87 13.56
N SER A 925 6.55 -28.56 13.32
CA SER A 925 5.78 -29.24 14.36
C SER A 925 6.41 -30.56 14.84
N VAL A 926 7.48 -31.03 14.19
CA VAL A 926 8.11 -32.32 14.50
C VAL A 926 8.99 -32.20 15.73
N GLY A 927 8.77 -33.09 16.70
CA GLY A 927 9.59 -33.24 17.90
C GLY A 927 10.67 -34.31 17.77
N ARG A 928 10.33 -35.44 17.14
CA ARG A 928 11.23 -36.60 17.00
C ARG A 928 11.11 -37.27 15.64
N ILE A 929 12.23 -37.83 15.19
CA ILE A 929 12.36 -38.52 13.91
C ILE A 929 12.68 -39.97 14.20
N HIS A 930 11.81 -40.88 13.79
CA HIS A 930 11.94 -42.33 14.00
C HIS A 930 12.25 -43.06 12.71
N LEU A 931 13.11 -44.08 12.82
CA LEU A 931 13.20 -45.15 11.84
C LEU A 931 12.25 -46.27 12.23
N ILE A 932 11.39 -46.65 11.29
CA ILE A 932 10.40 -47.72 11.46
C ILE A 932 10.52 -48.74 10.33
N ASP A 933 10.00 -49.94 10.58
CA ASP A 933 9.91 -50.97 9.53
C ASP A 933 8.83 -50.60 8.50
N ALA A 934 8.89 -51.20 7.31
CA ALA A 934 7.93 -50.99 6.23
C ALA A 934 6.48 -51.39 6.59
N ASN A 935 6.27 -52.19 7.64
CA ASN A 935 4.96 -52.53 8.19
C ASN A 935 4.43 -51.53 9.23
N GLY A 936 5.19 -50.48 9.58
CA GLY A 936 4.81 -49.47 10.57
C GLY A 936 5.28 -49.75 12.00
N SER A 937 5.97 -50.87 12.25
CA SER A 937 6.48 -51.20 13.58
C SER A 937 7.73 -50.38 13.94
N GLY A 938 7.81 -49.94 15.20
CA GLY A 938 8.94 -49.16 15.71
C GLY A 938 10.21 -49.99 15.90
N LEU A 939 11.37 -49.42 15.59
CA LEU A 939 12.68 -50.09 15.68
C LEU A 939 13.52 -49.60 16.88
N ASN A 940 12.94 -48.80 17.79
CA ASN A 940 13.63 -48.13 18.90
C ASN A 940 14.87 -47.33 18.43
N SER A 941 14.71 -46.65 17.30
CA SER A 941 15.77 -45.90 16.62
C SER A 941 15.27 -44.50 16.26
N SER A 942 15.72 -43.49 16.99
CA SER A 942 15.18 -42.12 16.91
C SER A 942 16.25 -41.03 17.09
N ILE A 943 15.91 -39.81 16.66
CA ILE A 943 16.67 -38.56 16.87
C ILE A 943 15.69 -37.45 17.28
N GLU A 944 16.07 -36.60 18.22
CA GLU A 944 15.30 -35.38 18.56
C GLU A 944 15.46 -34.34 17.45
N ALA A 945 14.37 -33.73 17.02
CA ALA A 945 14.38 -32.77 15.91
C ALA A 945 15.14 -31.46 16.24
N ASN A 946 15.36 -31.18 17.53
CA ASN A 946 16.14 -30.03 18.01
C ASN A 946 17.60 -30.37 18.38
N ALA A 947 18.04 -31.60 18.12
CA ALA A 947 19.39 -32.02 18.44
C ALA A 947 20.45 -31.35 17.54
N THR A 948 21.65 -31.13 18.08
CA THR A 948 22.80 -30.66 17.29
C THR A 948 23.10 -31.66 16.17
N GLY A 949 23.17 -31.17 14.93
CA GLY A 949 23.28 -32.00 13.72
C GLY A 949 21.98 -32.14 12.93
N VAL A 950 20.84 -31.67 13.47
CA VAL A 950 19.57 -31.55 12.74
C VAL A 950 19.29 -30.10 12.37
N THR A 951 19.08 -29.83 11.08
CA THR A 951 18.58 -28.53 10.59
C THR A 951 17.11 -28.68 10.25
N LEU A 952 16.25 -27.99 11.00
CA LEU A 952 14.81 -28.04 10.84
C LEU A 952 14.28 -26.73 10.24
N THR A 953 13.59 -26.83 9.11
CA THR A 953 12.77 -25.76 8.52
C THR A 953 11.34 -26.26 8.36
N ASP A 954 10.41 -25.40 7.93
CA ASP A 954 9.03 -25.85 7.69
C ASP A 954 8.91 -26.79 6.49
N ALA A 955 9.85 -26.68 5.54
CA ALA A 955 9.83 -27.43 4.29
C ALA A 955 10.86 -28.57 4.24
N SER A 956 11.85 -28.59 5.13
CA SER A 956 12.89 -29.62 5.15
C SER A 956 13.43 -29.94 6.53
N ILE A 957 13.85 -31.19 6.69
CA ILE A 957 14.70 -31.68 7.77
C ILE A 957 15.99 -32.19 7.11
N ILE A 958 17.13 -31.68 7.56
CA ILE A 958 18.46 -32.16 7.17
C ILE A 958 19.12 -32.77 8.41
N ILE A 959 19.54 -34.03 8.33
CA ILE A 959 20.29 -34.69 9.40
C ILE A 959 21.70 -34.91 8.88
N ASP A 960 22.66 -34.20 9.49
CA ASP A 960 24.08 -34.43 9.29
C ASP A 960 24.48 -35.66 10.10
N THR A 961 24.68 -36.79 9.41
CA THR A 961 24.92 -38.05 10.09
C THR A 961 26.34 -38.15 10.65
N SER A 962 27.26 -37.31 10.19
CA SER A 962 28.61 -37.22 10.75
C SER A 962 28.60 -36.61 12.16
N VAL A 963 27.63 -35.73 12.43
CA VAL A 963 27.43 -35.06 13.72
C VAL A 963 26.53 -35.88 14.65
N ILE A 964 25.42 -36.43 14.15
CA ILE A 964 24.43 -37.17 14.96
C ILE A 964 24.02 -38.51 14.32
N GLN A 965 23.82 -39.52 15.15
CA GLN A 965 23.40 -40.85 14.73
C GLN A 965 22.10 -41.25 15.44
N PHE A 966 21.28 -42.08 14.78
CA PHE A 966 20.10 -42.63 15.43
C PHE A 966 20.47 -43.47 16.64
N SER A 967 19.62 -43.45 17.68
CA SER A 967 19.77 -44.37 18.80
C SER A 967 19.69 -45.83 18.32
N ASN A 968 20.52 -46.73 18.85
CA ASN A 968 20.51 -48.16 18.49
C ASN A 968 20.53 -48.43 16.96
N PRO A 969 21.44 -47.84 16.19
CA PRO A 969 21.35 -47.79 14.72
C PRO A 969 21.43 -49.17 14.05
N GLY A 970 22.04 -50.16 14.71
CA GLY A 970 22.08 -51.54 14.22
C GLY A 970 20.71 -52.23 14.16
N ASN A 971 19.73 -51.81 14.98
CA ASN A 971 18.36 -52.35 14.91
C ASN A 971 17.65 -51.94 13.62
N ALA A 972 18.09 -50.84 13.00
CA ALA A 972 17.52 -50.37 11.76
C ALA A 972 18.08 -51.11 10.54
N ASP A 973 19.22 -51.81 10.63
CA ASP A 973 19.89 -52.41 9.46
C ASP A 973 18.96 -53.34 8.65
N SER A 974 19.04 -53.22 7.33
CA SER A 974 18.30 -54.06 6.39
C SER A 974 18.92 -55.44 6.34
N VAL A 975 18.12 -56.47 6.64
CA VAL A 975 18.56 -57.88 6.63
C VAL A 975 17.49 -58.77 6.02
N GLY A 976 17.90 -59.66 5.11
CA GLY A 976 17.07 -60.78 4.65
C GLY A 976 15.69 -60.36 4.13
N THR A 977 14.63 -60.65 4.89
CA THR A 977 13.22 -60.35 4.58
C THR A 977 12.73 -58.99 5.11
N GLN A 978 13.42 -58.38 6.07
CA GLN A 978 13.12 -57.04 6.61
C GLN A 978 14.01 -56.01 5.92
N GLN A 979 13.75 -55.79 4.64
CA GLN A 979 14.66 -55.02 3.79
C GLN A 979 14.38 -53.52 3.84
N PHE A 980 13.14 -53.11 4.08
CA PHE A 980 12.69 -51.74 3.83
C PHE A 980 12.43 -50.96 5.12
N ARG A 981 12.78 -49.66 5.09
CA ARG A 981 12.55 -48.71 6.17
C ARG A 981 11.75 -47.50 5.69
N LEU A 982 11.10 -46.86 6.65
CA LEU A 982 10.38 -45.60 6.49
C LEU A 982 10.80 -44.64 7.60
N PHE A 983 10.64 -43.34 7.35
CA PHE A 983 10.70 -42.34 8.41
C PHE A 983 9.30 -42.12 8.99
N SER A 984 9.22 -42.01 10.31
CA SER A 984 8.03 -41.53 11.02
C SER A 984 8.40 -40.30 11.83
N LEU A 985 7.70 -39.20 11.58
CA LEU A 985 7.89 -37.92 12.25
C LEU A 985 6.84 -37.82 13.35
N GLU A 986 7.30 -37.93 14.59
CA GLU A 986 6.49 -37.66 15.77
C GLU A 986 6.39 -36.14 15.95
N SER A 987 5.17 -35.64 16.09
CA SER A 987 4.88 -34.20 16.17
C SER A 987 3.92 -33.91 17.31
N ALA A 988 3.71 -32.64 17.62
CA ALA A 988 2.63 -32.19 18.52
C ALA A 988 1.24 -32.58 18.00
N ARG A 989 1.13 -32.95 16.72
CA ARG A 989 -0.08 -33.40 16.03
C ARG A 989 -0.02 -34.93 15.82
N ASP A 990 -0.63 -35.43 14.75
CA ASP A 990 -0.53 -36.85 14.40
C ASP A 990 0.83 -37.16 13.77
N ASN A 991 1.32 -38.39 13.94
CA ASN A 991 2.58 -38.80 13.33
C ASN A 991 2.48 -38.84 11.80
N ALA A 992 3.47 -38.27 11.11
CA ALA A 992 3.57 -38.35 9.66
C ALA A 992 4.55 -39.44 9.25
N THR A 993 4.12 -40.38 8.42
CA THR A 993 4.98 -41.45 7.91
C THR A 993 5.29 -41.21 6.44
N SER A 994 6.54 -41.49 6.04
CA SER A 994 6.95 -41.30 4.66
C SER A 994 6.19 -42.22 3.69
N PRO A 995 5.97 -41.81 2.44
CA PRO A 995 5.25 -42.62 1.46
C PRO A 995 5.88 -44.00 1.27
N ALA A 996 5.06 -45.05 1.14
CA ALA A 996 5.54 -46.42 0.91
C ALA A 996 6.37 -46.58 -0.39
N ALA A 997 6.20 -45.68 -1.37
CA ALA A 997 6.99 -45.64 -2.59
C ALA A 997 8.44 -45.17 -2.37
N GLN A 998 8.72 -44.52 -1.25
CA GLN A 998 10.05 -43.99 -0.88
C GLN A 998 10.74 -44.84 0.18
N ARG A 999 10.37 -46.12 0.29
CA ARG A 999 11.07 -47.09 1.14
C ARG A 999 12.53 -47.21 0.71
N PHE A 1000 13.41 -47.34 1.69
CA PHE A 1000 14.85 -47.48 1.45
C PHE A 1000 15.45 -48.60 2.29
N HIS A 1001 16.63 -49.06 1.88
CA HIS A 1001 17.48 -49.96 2.64
C HIS A 1001 18.46 -49.17 3.50
N ILE A 1002 18.88 -49.69 4.65
CA ILE A 1002 19.86 -49.02 5.52
C ILE A 1002 20.94 -50.01 5.97
N GLY A 1003 22.18 -49.53 6.04
CA GLY A 1003 23.31 -50.35 6.47
C GLY A 1003 24.62 -49.58 6.50
N THR A 1004 25.73 -50.33 6.59
CA THR A 1004 27.09 -49.80 6.57
C THR A 1004 27.90 -50.45 5.43
N PRO A 1005 29.00 -49.82 4.99
CA PRO A 1005 29.89 -50.44 4.02
C PRO A 1005 30.36 -51.81 4.52
N PRO A 1006 30.45 -52.80 3.62
CA PRO A 1006 30.81 -54.14 4.03
C PRO A 1006 32.28 -54.17 4.48
N THR A 1007 32.58 -54.99 5.48
CA THR A 1007 33.96 -55.30 5.88
C THR A 1007 34.22 -56.79 5.76
N PHE A 1008 35.49 -57.18 5.73
CA PHE A 1008 35.92 -58.56 5.77
C PHE A 1008 36.58 -58.87 7.11
N SER A 1009 36.21 -59.98 7.74
CA SER A 1009 36.89 -60.50 8.93
C SER A 1009 37.53 -61.86 8.69
N THR A 1010 36.78 -62.84 8.18
CA THR A 1010 37.27 -64.21 7.93
C THR A 1010 36.51 -64.88 6.79
N LEU A 1011 37.17 -65.84 6.13
CA LEU A 1011 36.58 -66.70 5.11
C LEU A 1011 36.68 -68.17 5.56
N SER A 1012 35.54 -68.84 5.72
CA SER A 1012 35.42 -70.26 6.08
C SER A 1012 34.90 -71.09 4.89
N GLY A 1013 35.02 -72.42 4.99
CA GLY A 1013 34.63 -73.34 3.92
C GLY A 1013 35.74 -73.66 2.91
N LEU A 1014 37.00 -73.37 3.23
CA LEU A 1014 38.17 -73.72 2.42
C LEU A 1014 38.86 -74.97 2.97
N THR A 1015 39.29 -75.88 2.08
CA THR A 1015 40.14 -77.03 2.44
C THR A 1015 41.59 -76.69 2.15
N SER A 1016 42.41 -76.41 3.18
CA SER A 1016 43.83 -76.04 3.02
C SER A 1016 44.08 -74.86 2.06
N ASN A 1017 43.26 -73.81 2.11
CA ASN A 1017 43.26 -72.66 1.19
C ASN A 1017 42.89 -72.98 -0.27
N HIS A 1018 42.22 -74.11 -0.49
CA HIS A 1018 41.61 -74.46 -1.76
C HIS A 1018 40.09 -74.39 -1.63
N TYR A 1019 39.45 -73.66 -2.54
CA TYR A 1019 38.00 -73.68 -2.71
C TYR A 1019 37.64 -74.77 -3.72
N ARG A 1020 37.02 -75.86 -3.24
CA ARG A 1020 36.42 -76.87 -4.11
C ARG A 1020 35.04 -76.41 -4.54
N ARG A 1021 34.97 -75.76 -5.69
CA ARG A 1021 33.74 -75.12 -6.18
C ARG A 1021 32.54 -76.07 -6.31
N ASP A 1022 32.78 -77.37 -6.40
CA ASP A 1022 31.81 -78.43 -6.64
C ASP A 1022 31.31 -79.11 -5.35
N SER A 1023 31.95 -78.86 -4.20
CA SER A 1023 31.63 -79.54 -2.94
C SER A 1023 31.64 -78.62 -1.72
N ASP A 1024 32.47 -77.57 -1.72
CA ASP A 1024 32.62 -76.68 -0.57
C ASP A 1024 31.54 -75.61 -0.59
N THR A 1025 31.02 -75.26 0.59
CA THR A 1025 30.18 -74.07 0.81
C THR A 1025 31.03 -73.00 1.47
N LEU A 1026 31.24 -71.88 0.79
CA LEU A 1026 32.01 -70.77 1.36
C LEU A 1026 31.15 -69.97 2.33
N GLU A 1027 31.75 -69.47 3.40
CA GLU A 1027 31.11 -68.53 4.30
C GLU A 1027 32.03 -67.32 4.49
N PHE A 1028 31.49 -66.16 4.17
CA PHE A 1028 32.17 -64.88 4.30
C PHE A 1028 31.65 -64.20 5.56
N ASN A 1029 32.55 -63.86 6.48
CA ASN A 1029 32.23 -63.15 7.72
C ASN A 1029 32.78 -61.72 7.68
N GLY A 1030 32.07 -60.79 8.31
CA GLY A 1030 32.38 -59.37 8.32
C GLY A 1030 31.29 -58.53 9.01
N THR A 1031 31.15 -57.28 8.58
CA THR A 1031 30.03 -56.39 8.95
C THR A 1031 29.40 -55.82 7.69
N GLY A 1032 28.17 -55.29 7.77
CA GLY A 1032 27.51 -54.63 6.63
C GLY A 1032 27.04 -55.60 5.53
N LEU A 1033 26.83 -56.89 5.85
CA LEU A 1033 26.51 -57.95 4.90
C LEU A 1033 25.02 -58.27 4.76
N GLY A 1034 24.14 -57.50 5.41
CA GLY A 1034 22.69 -57.73 5.40
C GLY A 1034 22.02 -57.60 4.03
N MET A 1035 22.69 -56.94 3.07
CA MET A 1035 22.21 -56.65 1.71
C MET A 1035 23.30 -56.92 0.66
N VAL A 1036 23.68 -58.18 0.45
CA VAL A 1036 24.64 -58.54 -0.61
C VAL A 1036 23.99 -58.47 -1.99
N THR A 1037 24.48 -57.56 -2.85
CA THR A 1037 23.98 -57.41 -4.22
C THR A 1037 24.84 -58.15 -5.24
N LYS A 1038 26.14 -58.31 -4.96
CA LYS A 1038 27.09 -58.92 -5.88
C LYS A 1038 28.24 -59.59 -5.13
N VAL A 1039 28.57 -60.82 -5.50
CA VAL A 1039 29.77 -61.54 -5.07
C VAL A 1039 30.53 -62.01 -6.29
N GLU A 1040 31.84 -61.75 -6.30
CA GLU A 1040 32.74 -62.04 -7.41
C GLU A 1040 33.94 -62.82 -6.89
N ILE A 1041 34.38 -63.82 -7.66
CA ILE A 1041 35.75 -64.31 -7.52
C ILE A 1041 36.63 -63.38 -8.36
N VAL A 1042 37.60 -62.77 -7.70
CA VAL A 1042 38.54 -61.82 -8.29
C VAL A 1042 39.95 -62.40 -8.27
N ASP A 1043 40.84 -61.82 -9.06
CA ASP A 1043 42.26 -62.19 -9.03
C ASP A 1043 42.94 -61.76 -7.72
N ALA A 1044 44.23 -62.08 -7.58
CA ALA A 1044 45.02 -61.72 -6.40
C ALA A 1044 45.06 -60.19 -6.15
N ALA A 1045 44.99 -59.37 -7.19
CA ALA A 1045 44.96 -57.91 -7.11
C ALA A 1045 43.55 -57.35 -6.76
N GLY A 1046 42.52 -58.20 -6.71
CA GLY A 1046 41.14 -57.79 -6.44
C GLY A 1046 40.36 -57.34 -7.67
N GLN A 1047 40.88 -57.62 -8.88
CA GLN A 1047 40.22 -57.26 -10.14
C GLN A 1047 39.30 -58.37 -10.64
N PRO A 1048 38.14 -58.04 -11.25
CA PRO A 1048 37.24 -59.02 -11.84
C PRO A 1048 37.93 -59.89 -12.91
N ILE A 1049 37.68 -61.19 -12.89
CA ILE A 1049 38.18 -62.12 -13.91
C ILE A 1049 37.33 -61.97 -15.18
N SER A 1050 37.97 -61.70 -16.31
CA SER A 1050 37.29 -61.48 -17.59
C SER A 1050 36.40 -62.67 -17.96
N GLY A 1051 35.10 -62.43 -18.19
CA GLY A 1051 34.12 -63.44 -18.58
C GLY A 1051 33.53 -64.26 -17.43
N LEU A 1052 34.02 -64.12 -16.19
CA LEU A 1052 33.43 -64.77 -15.03
C LEU A 1052 32.19 -64.01 -14.54
N ASN A 1053 31.09 -64.73 -14.32
CA ASN A 1053 29.86 -64.11 -13.82
C ASN A 1053 30.03 -63.66 -12.36
N ALA A 1054 29.32 -62.62 -11.98
CA ALA A 1054 29.06 -62.34 -10.58
C ALA A 1054 27.79 -63.07 -10.12
N ILE A 1055 27.67 -63.38 -8.83
CA ILE A 1055 26.47 -63.98 -8.25
C ILE A 1055 25.84 -63.07 -7.20
N ASN A 1056 24.57 -63.32 -6.93
CA ASN A 1056 23.78 -62.68 -5.88
C ASN A 1056 22.94 -63.75 -5.18
N THR A 1057 21.92 -63.35 -4.42
CA THR A 1057 21.05 -64.29 -3.70
C THR A 1057 20.31 -65.27 -4.61
N SER A 1058 19.97 -64.88 -5.84
CA SER A 1058 19.41 -65.80 -6.85
C SER A 1058 20.47 -66.70 -7.51
N GLY A 1059 21.75 -66.36 -7.38
CA GLY A 1059 22.88 -67.07 -8.00
C GLY A 1059 23.61 -68.07 -7.10
N GLY A 1060 23.15 -68.27 -5.86
CA GLY A 1060 23.74 -69.22 -4.90
C GLY A 1060 24.24 -68.60 -3.60
N VAL A 1061 24.04 -67.29 -3.38
CA VAL A 1061 24.35 -66.61 -2.10
C VAL A 1061 23.16 -66.73 -1.15
N THR A 1062 23.40 -67.06 0.12
CA THR A 1062 22.39 -67.03 1.20
C THR A 1062 22.90 -66.12 2.30
N ILE A 1063 22.19 -65.03 2.56
CA ILE A 1063 22.52 -64.09 3.65
C ILE A 1063 22.07 -64.75 4.96
N VAL A 1064 22.98 -64.93 5.91
CA VAL A 1064 22.68 -65.52 7.22
C VAL A 1064 22.20 -64.42 8.16
N ASP A 1065 22.97 -63.34 8.27
CA ASP A 1065 22.63 -62.11 8.99
C ASP A 1065 23.48 -60.92 8.48
N GLY A 1066 23.52 -59.82 9.24
CA GLY A 1066 24.32 -58.63 8.89
C GLY A 1066 25.84 -58.83 8.96
N THR A 1067 26.30 -59.97 9.47
CA THR A 1067 27.71 -60.29 9.74
C THR A 1067 28.22 -61.50 8.97
N SER A 1068 27.37 -62.31 8.34
CA SER A 1068 27.83 -63.35 7.43
C SER A 1068 26.85 -63.72 6.31
N PHE A 1069 27.41 -64.30 5.25
CA PHE A 1069 26.65 -64.97 4.19
C PHE A 1069 27.39 -66.21 3.69
N THR A 1070 26.65 -67.16 3.15
CA THR A 1070 27.19 -68.39 2.57
C THR A 1070 27.01 -68.44 1.06
N ILE A 1071 27.92 -69.10 0.35
CA ILE A 1071 27.81 -69.42 -1.08
C ILE A 1071 27.72 -70.93 -1.19
N THR A 1072 26.60 -71.42 -1.75
CA THR A 1072 26.38 -72.85 -1.91
C THR A 1072 27.41 -73.49 -2.85
N ALA A 1073 27.73 -74.76 -2.60
CA ALA A 1073 28.52 -75.55 -3.52
C ALA A 1073 27.88 -75.56 -4.93
N ASP A 1074 28.71 -75.43 -5.95
CA ASP A 1074 28.32 -75.37 -7.36
C ASP A 1074 27.25 -74.28 -7.61
N ALA A 1075 27.51 -73.07 -7.10
CA ALA A 1075 26.61 -71.92 -7.14
C ALA A 1075 26.01 -71.71 -8.55
N PRO A 1076 24.67 -71.81 -8.74
CA PRO A 1076 24.03 -71.81 -10.06
C PRO A 1076 24.40 -70.65 -10.97
N GLY A 1077 24.58 -69.44 -10.40
CA GLY A 1077 24.89 -68.24 -11.19
C GLY A 1077 26.33 -68.23 -11.73
N TRP A 1078 27.24 -68.97 -11.11
CA TRP A 1078 28.61 -69.14 -11.60
C TRP A 1078 28.75 -70.28 -12.60
N ARG A 1079 27.93 -71.34 -12.52
CA ARG A 1079 28.07 -72.58 -13.32
C ARG A 1079 28.46 -72.39 -14.80
N PRO A 1080 27.88 -71.44 -15.57
CA PRO A 1080 28.23 -71.30 -16.99
C PRO A 1080 29.68 -70.86 -17.24
N THR A 1081 30.31 -70.17 -16.29
CA THR A 1081 31.63 -69.52 -16.47
C THR A 1081 32.62 -69.83 -15.35
N LEU A 1082 32.25 -70.64 -14.35
CA LEU A 1082 33.06 -70.90 -13.15
C LEU A 1082 34.40 -71.58 -13.44
N HIS A 1083 34.54 -72.29 -14.55
CA HIS A 1083 35.81 -72.86 -15.01
C HIS A 1083 36.89 -71.79 -15.27
N LEU A 1084 36.50 -70.53 -15.51
CA LEU A 1084 37.43 -69.41 -15.67
C LEU A 1084 38.08 -68.99 -14.33
N ALA A 1085 37.42 -69.27 -13.20
CA ALA A 1085 37.98 -69.00 -11.88
C ALA A 1085 39.10 -69.99 -11.50
N ASP A 1086 39.12 -71.17 -12.12
CA ASP A 1086 40.06 -72.24 -11.82
C ASP A 1086 41.50 -71.76 -11.92
N SER A 1087 42.28 -72.12 -10.91
CA SER A 1087 43.67 -71.74 -10.86
C SER A 1087 44.42 -72.65 -9.90
N ILE A 1088 45.66 -72.93 -10.25
CA ILE A 1088 46.59 -73.69 -9.40
C ILE A 1088 47.62 -72.79 -8.71
N GLY A 1089 47.67 -71.50 -9.05
CA GLY A 1089 48.59 -70.56 -8.43
C GLY A 1089 48.21 -70.33 -6.97
N SER A 1090 49.16 -70.43 -6.05
CA SER A 1090 48.89 -70.22 -4.61
C SER A 1090 48.30 -68.82 -4.38
N LEU A 1091 47.22 -68.73 -3.58
CA LEU A 1091 46.53 -67.49 -3.22
C LEU A 1091 46.14 -66.62 -4.44
N SER A 1092 45.84 -67.24 -5.58
CA SER A 1092 45.61 -66.54 -6.85
C SER A 1092 44.22 -65.93 -7.00
N ARG A 1093 43.29 -66.27 -6.10
CA ARG A 1093 41.89 -65.84 -6.11
C ARG A 1093 41.46 -65.30 -4.76
N ARG A 1094 40.56 -64.32 -4.79
CA ARG A 1094 39.95 -63.68 -3.61
C ARG A 1094 38.45 -63.54 -3.86
N LEU A 1095 37.68 -63.20 -2.83
CA LEU A 1095 36.28 -62.78 -3.00
C LEU A 1095 36.16 -61.28 -2.89
N LYS A 1096 35.38 -60.69 -3.79
CA LYS A 1096 34.91 -59.32 -3.69
C LYS A 1096 33.40 -59.32 -3.50
N VAL A 1097 32.95 -58.62 -2.46
CA VAL A 1097 31.55 -58.49 -2.08
C VAL A 1097 31.15 -57.05 -2.27
N THR A 1098 30.01 -56.85 -2.92
CA THR A 1098 29.38 -55.54 -3.09
C THR A 1098 28.03 -55.55 -2.38
N THR A 1099 27.79 -54.49 -1.64
CA THR A 1099 26.47 -54.14 -1.10
C THR A 1099 26.09 -52.77 -1.65
N PRO A 1100 24.85 -52.29 -1.47
CA PRO A 1100 24.47 -50.94 -1.87
C PRO A 1100 25.32 -49.84 -1.22
N TYR A 1101 26.01 -50.14 -0.12
CA TYR A 1101 26.78 -49.20 0.70
C TYR A 1101 28.29 -49.21 0.40
N GLY A 1102 28.79 -50.14 -0.41
CA GLY A 1102 30.21 -50.22 -0.75
C GLY A 1102 30.68 -51.63 -1.12
N THR A 1103 32.00 -51.83 -1.13
CA THR A 1103 32.62 -53.12 -1.45
C THR A 1103 33.70 -53.52 -0.46
N ALA A 1104 33.77 -54.82 -0.15
CA ALA A 1104 34.86 -55.43 0.60
C ALA A 1104 35.54 -56.48 -0.28
N THR A 1105 36.86 -56.59 -0.19
CA THR A 1105 37.60 -57.69 -0.82
C THR A 1105 38.34 -58.44 0.28
N THR A 1106 38.28 -59.77 0.28
CA THR A 1106 38.99 -60.62 1.24
C THR A 1106 40.49 -60.35 1.22
N ASP A 1107 41.24 -60.66 2.27
CA ASP A 1107 42.68 -60.37 2.31
C ASP A 1107 43.49 -61.05 1.19
N THR A 1108 44.68 -60.51 0.89
CA THR A 1108 45.62 -61.10 -0.09
C THR A 1108 46.43 -62.29 0.46
N ASN A 1109 46.22 -62.65 1.73
CA ASN A 1109 46.95 -63.72 2.41
C ASN A 1109 46.01 -64.93 2.69
N ALA A 1110 46.50 -65.95 3.40
CA ALA A 1110 45.75 -67.17 3.70
C ALA A 1110 44.44 -66.97 4.47
N SER A 1111 44.19 -65.81 5.10
CA SER A 1111 42.91 -65.50 5.74
C SER A 1111 41.77 -65.29 4.73
N GLY A 1112 42.08 -64.93 3.48
CA GLY A 1112 41.08 -64.48 2.50
C GLY A 1112 41.34 -64.85 1.04
N ALA A 1113 42.56 -65.25 0.68
CA ALA A 1113 42.92 -65.70 -0.66
C ALA A 1113 43.02 -67.21 -0.73
N PHE A 1114 42.68 -67.78 -1.89
CA PHE A 1114 42.59 -69.22 -2.12
C PHE A 1114 42.89 -69.56 -3.58
N THR A 1115 42.96 -70.85 -3.88
CA THR A 1115 42.93 -71.36 -5.26
C THR A 1115 41.57 -72.00 -5.53
N VAL A 1116 41.14 -72.06 -6.80
CA VAL A 1116 39.84 -72.64 -7.16
C VAL A 1116 40.03 -73.87 -8.02
N SER A 1117 39.36 -74.95 -7.67
CA SER A 1117 39.29 -76.15 -8.52
C SER A 1117 37.99 -76.91 -8.27
N GLY A 1118 37.73 -77.88 -9.13
CA GLY A 1118 36.59 -78.79 -9.06
C GLY A 1118 37.13 -80.18 -9.26
N THR A 1119 36.40 -81.19 -8.80
CA THR A 1119 36.81 -82.58 -8.97
C THR A 1119 36.82 -82.90 -10.47
N PRO A 1120 37.96 -83.32 -11.05
CA PRO A 1120 38.00 -83.74 -12.45
C PRO A 1120 37.00 -84.88 -12.66
N SER A 1121 36.19 -84.76 -13.70
CA SER A 1121 35.16 -85.76 -14.00
C SER A 1121 35.15 -86.09 -15.48
N PHE A 1122 34.79 -87.32 -15.79
CA PHE A 1122 34.76 -87.85 -17.14
C PHE A 1122 33.36 -88.31 -17.51
N PHE A 1123 33.13 -88.52 -18.81
CA PHE A 1123 31.87 -89.11 -19.27
C PHE A 1123 31.78 -90.58 -18.84
N GLY A 1124 30.56 -91.14 -18.78
CA GLY A 1124 30.35 -92.48 -18.20
C GLY A 1124 30.93 -93.66 -18.98
N VAL A 1125 31.50 -93.44 -20.17
CA VAL A 1125 32.01 -94.48 -21.07
C VAL A 1125 33.33 -94.05 -21.72
N SER A 1126 34.25 -94.99 -21.96
CA SER A 1126 35.57 -94.72 -22.57
C SER A 1126 35.47 -94.01 -23.92
N GLN A 1127 34.43 -94.30 -24.72
CA GLN A 1127 34.18 -93.70 -26.04
C GLN A 1127 33.86 -92.21 -26.00
N ALA A 1128 33.32 -91.73 -24.88
CA ALA A 1128 33.03 -90.31 -24.68
C ALA A 1128 34.19 -89.59 -23.98
N THR A 1129 34.92 -90.30 -23.11
CA THR A 1129 36.08 -89.77 -22.37
C THR A 1129 37.32 -89.66 -23.24
N PHE A 1130 37.60 -90.62 -24.12
CA PHE A 1130 38.81 -90.62 -24.93
C PHE A 1130 38.51 -90.31 -26.40
N ALA A 1131 39.43 -89.57 -27.03
CA ALA A 1131 39.38 -89.20 -28.44
C ALA A 1131 40.80 -88.90 -28.97
N GLY A 1132 40.88 -88.31 -30.16
CA GLY A 1132 42.14 -87.87 -30.77
C GLY A 1132 42.62 -88.84 -31.85
N GLY A 1133 43.62 -88.44 -32.64
CA GLY A 1133 44.07 -89.20 -33.82
C GLY A 1133 44.59 -90.61 -33.52
N GLY A 1134 44.99 -90.87 -32.27
CA GLY A 1134 45.45 -92.18 -31.84
C GLY A 1134 44.38 -93.09 -31.22
N TYR A 1135 43.17 -92.62 -30.94
CA TYR A 1135 42.13 -93.45 -30.31
C TYR A 1135 41.13 -93.98 -31.35
N ASP A 1136 40.88 -95.29 -31.35
CA ASP A 1136 40.06 -95.98 -32.35
C ASP A 1136 38.54 -95.71 -32.25
N GLY A 1137 38.11 -94.83 -31.33
CA GLY A 1137 36.70 -94.51 -31.10
C GLY A 1137 35.93 -95.58 -30.34
N GLY A 1138 36.61 -96.61 -29.80
CA GLY A 1138 35.99 -97.64 -28.97
C GLY A 1138 35.35 -98.78 -29.75
N THR A 1139 36.05 -99.31 -30.75
CA THR A 1139 35.60 -100.48 -31.51
C THR A 1139 35.48 -101.76 -30.66
N SER A 1140 36.06 -101.75 -29.46
CA SER A 1140 35.90 -102.71 -28.37
C SER A 1140 35.29 -102.05 -27.11
N THR A 1141 34.86 -102.83 -26.11
CA THR A 1141 34.21 -102.31 -24.89
C THR A 1141 35.03 -101.21 -24.17
N ALA A 1142 36.36 -101.22 -24.29
CA ALA A 1142 37.27 -100.23 -23.70
C ALA A 1142 37.99 -99.33 -24.73
N GLY A 1143 38.01 -99.67 -26.03
CA GLY A 1143 38.77 -98.96 -27.07
C GLY A 1143 40.29 -99.16 -26.98
N THR A 1144 41.01 -98.73 -28.03
CA THR A 1144 42.49 -98.81 -28.10
C THR A 1144 43.08 -97.46 -28.49
N TYR A 1145 44.05 -96.98 -27.71
CA TYR A 1145 44.90 -95.84 -28.06
C TYR A 1145 46.25 -96.31 -28.60
N ASP A 1146 46.53 -95.96 -29.85
CA ASP A 1146 47.79 -96.16 -30.53
C ASP A 1146 48.65 -94.90 -30.42
N LEU A 1147 49.79 -95.03 -29.73
CA LEU A 1147 50.70 -93.92 -29.42
C LEU A 1147 51.31 -93.30 -30.70
N SER A 1148 51.51 -94.09 -31.75
CA SER A 1148 52.09 -93.66 -33.03
C SER A 1148 51.11 -92.90 -33.92
N SER A 1149 49.81 -93.07 -33.69
CA SER A 1149 48.74 -92.59 -34.57
C SER A 1149 48.22 -91.17 -34.24
N GLY A 1150 48.66 -90.57 -33.13
CA GLY A 1150 48.37 -89.16 -32.85
C GLY A 1150 48.24 -88.81 -31.36
N PRO A 1151 47.81 -87.58 -31.03
CA PRO A 1151 47.63 -87.17 -29.64
C PRO A 1151 46.47 -87.90 -28.97
N LEU A 1152 46.59 -88.10 -27.66
CA LEU A 1152 45.51 -88.54 -26.78
C LEU A 1152 44.66 -87.34 -26.39
N HIS A 1153 43.36 -87.39 -26.67
CA HIS A 1153 42.40 -86.41 -26.16
C HIS A 1153 41.62 -87.04 -25.02
N ILE A 1154 41.46 -86.29 -23.94
CA ILE A 1154 40.69 -86.66 -22.76
C ILE A 1154 39.60 -85.61 -22.60
N ASN A 1155 38.35 -86.00 -22.83
CA ASN A 1155 37.17 -85.19 -22.67
C ASN A 1155 36.55 -85.41 -21.29
N GLY A 1156 36.03 -84.33 -20.70
CA GLY A 1156 35.37 -84.36 -19.42
C GLY A 1156 35.07 -82.95 -18.93
N ARG A 1157 35.17 -82.73 -17.62
CA ARG A 1157 34.91 -81.43 -16.99
C ARG A 1157 35.91 -81.17 -15.87
N ASN A 1158 36.10 -79.90 -15.55
CA ASN A 1158 36.92 -79.39 -14.44
C ASN A 1158 38.44 -79.55 -14.62
N PHE A 1159 38.93 -79.48 -15.87
CA PHE A 1159 40.34 -79.71 -16.15
C PHE A 1159 41.26 -78.51 -15.92
N ARG A 1160 40.74 -77.28 -15.83
CA ARG A 1160 41.59 -76.09 -15.63
C ARG A 1160 42.23 -76.03 -14.23
N GLY A 1161 41.59 -76.63 -13.23
CA GLY A 1161 42.12 -76.72 -11.85
C GLY A 1161 43.05 -77.91 -11.60
N VAL A 1162 43.42 -78.68 -12.64
CA VAL A 1162 44.31 -79.84 -12.52
C VAL A 1162 45.76 -79.37 -12.34
N LYS A 1163 46.44 -79.89 -11.30
CA LYS A 1163 47.88 -79.65 -11.08
C LYS A 1163 48.76 -80.79 -11.57
N GLN A 1164 48.21 -82.02 -11.66
CA GLN A 1164 48.95 -83.21 -12.09
C GLN A 1164 48.12 -84.14 -12.96
N ILE A 1165 48.76 -84.68 -13.99
CA ILE A 1165 48.26 -85.79 -14.82
C ILE A 1165 49.10 -87.02 -14.49
N VAL A 1166 48.45 -88.11 -14.08
CA VAL A 1166 49.09 -89.38 -13.74
C VAL A 1166 48.71 -90.42 -14.79
N LEU A 1167 49.70 -90.94 -15.49
CA LEU A 1167 49.55 -92.06 -16.40
C LEU A 1167 49.71 -93.35 -15.60
N GLU A 1168 48.65 -94.15 -15.49
CA GLU A 1168 48.65 -95.38 -14.68
C GLU A 1168 47.97 -96.56 -15.39
N ASP A 1169 48.03 -97.74 -14.76
CA ASP A 1169 47.24 -98.90 -15.15
C ASP A 1169 46.06 -99.15 -14.18
N ASN A 1170 45.23 -100.13 -14.53
CA ASN A 1170 44.06 -100.56 -13.75
C ASN A 1170 44.44 -101.20 -12.40
N ALA A 1171 45.72 -101.55 -12.18
CA ALA A 1171 46.29 -101.96 -10.90
C ALA A 1171 46.88 -100.77 -10.08
N SER A 1172 46.70 -99.54 -10.55
CA SER A 1172 47.23 -98.29 -9.96
C SER A 1172 48.77 -98.17 -9.98
N THR A 1173 49.45 -98.88 -10.88
CA THR A 1173 50.89 -98.66 -11.12
C THR A 1173 51.09 -97.33 -11.84
N THR A 1174 51.80 -96.39 -11.23
CA THR A 1174 52.12 -95.10 -11.85
C THR A 1174 53.31 -95.22 -12.81
N TYR A 1175 53.09 -94.85 -14.08
CA TYR A 1175 54.13 -94.82 -15.12
C TYR A 1175 54.75 -93.43 -15.27
N ALA A 1176 53.95 -92.37 -15.10
CA ALA A 1176 54.40 -90.99 -15.14
C ALA A 1176 53.48 -90.07 -14.33
N THR A 1177 54.06 -89.05 -13.72
CA THR A 1177 53.34 -87.92 -13.11
C THR A 1177 53.82 -86.64 -13.76
N ILE A 1178 52.90 -85.89 -14.36
CA ILE A 1178 53.20 -84.68 -15.12
C ILE A 1178 52.55 -83.50 -14.40
N ASN A 1179 53.36 -82.55 -13.91
CA ASN A 1179 52.83 -81.31 -13.36
C ASN A 1179 52.31 -80.43 -14.52
N VAL A 1180 51.10 -79.91 -14.40
CA VAL A 1180 50.44 -79.11 -15.44
C VAL A 1180 49.87 -77.83 -14.84
N ASN A 1181 49.85 -76.76 -15.63
CA ASN A 1181 49.16 -75.51 -15.34
C ASN A 1181 48.35 -75.12 -16.57
N ALA A 1182 47.03 -75.00 -16.45
CA ALA A 1182 46.18 -74.65 -17.59
C ALA A 1182 46.49 -73.26 -18.17
N ASP A 1183 47.00 -72.33 -17.36
CA ASP A 1183 47.36 -70.97 -17.80
C ASP A 1183 48.77 -70.90 -18.43
N ALA A 1184 49.59 -71.95 -18.24
CA ALA A 1184 50.93 -72.08 -18.80
C ALA A 1184 51.27 -73.57 -19.01
N PRO A 1185 50.62 -74.24 -19.99
CA PRO A 1185 50.72 -75.68 -20.11
C PRO A 1185 52.13 -76.12 -20.57
N PRO A 1186 52.68 -77.25 -20.06
CA PRO A 1186 53.94 -77.81 -20.54
C PRO A 1186 53.90 -78.14 -22.03
N GLN A 1187 55.07 -78.15 -22.68
CA GLN A 1187 55.17 -78.44 -24.11
C GLN A 1187 54.53 -79.81 -24.45
N GLY A 1188 53.62 -79.80 -25.42
CA GLY A 1188 52.90 -81.00 -25.87
C GLY A 1188 51.72 -81.44 -25.00
N ILE A 1189 51.31 -80.61 -24.03
CA ILE A 1189 50.01 -80.68 -23.35
C ILE A 1189 49.23 -79.40 -23.66
N ASN A 1190 47.94 -79.53 -23.90
CA ASN A 1190 47.03 -78.38 -24.00
C ASN A 1190 45.74 -78.67 -23.23
N ILE A 1191 45.24 -77.69 -22.48
CA ILE A 1191 43.93 -77.74 -21.83
C ILE A 1191 43.10 -76.65 -22.48
N ASN A 1192 41.95 -77.00 -23.05
CA ASN A 1192 41.12 -76.01 -23.74
C ASN A 1192 40.55 -74.96 -22.77
N ALA A 1193 40.11 -73.83 -23.32
CA ALA A 1193 39.61 -72.68 -22.56
C ALA A 1193 38.44 -73.05 -21.62
N ASP A 1194 37.58 -73.99 -22.01
CA ASP A 1194 36.43 -74.42 -21.20
C ASP A 1194 36.79 -75.44 -20.09
N GLY A 1195 38.02 -75.97 -20.09
CA GLY A 1195 38.43 -77.01 -19.15
C GLY A 1195 37.71 -78.35 -19.34
N THR A 1196 37.34 -78.66 -20.58
CA THR A 1196 36.58 -79.86 -20.96
C THR A 1196 37.38 -80.84 -21.83
N LEU A 1197 38.55 -80.43 -22.33
CA LEU A 1197 39.44 -81.25 -23.14
C LEU A 1197 40.90 -81.05 -22.71
N ILE A 1198 41.60 -82.15 -22.44
CA ILE A 1198 43.06 -82.21 -22.36
C ILE A 1198 43.58 -82.94 -23.59
N THR A 1199 44.53 -82.33 -24.29
CA THR A 1199 45.28 -82.95 -25.39
C THR A 1199 46.71 -83.25 -24.92
N ILE A 1200 47.15 -84.49 -25.03
CA ILE A 1200 48.52 -84.92 -24.72
C ILE A 1200 49.13 -85.51 -26.00
N THR A 1201 50.25 -84.95 -26.47
CA THR A 1201 50.93 -85.48 -27.66
C THR A 1201 51.62 -86.82 -27.36
N GLY A 1202 51.69 -87.72 -28.35
CA GLY A 1202 52.40 -88.99 -28.21
C GLY A 1202 53.88 -88.82 -27.85
N ALA A 1203 54.51 -87.72 -28.30
CA ALA A 1203 55.87 -87.35 -27.91
C ALA A 1203 55.98 -87.03 -26.40
N THR A 1204 54.99 -86.34 -25.83
CA THR A 1204 54.95 -86.07 -24.39
C THR A 1204 54.77 -87.36 -23.58
N ILE A 1205 53.91 -88.28 -24.02
CA ILE A 1205 53.73 -89.59 -23.36
C ILE A 1205 55.04 -90.41 -23.42
N SER A 1206 55.67 -90.48 -24.60
CA SER A 1206 56.91 -91.23 -24.81
C SER A 1206 58.09 -90.72 -23.99
N SER A 1207 58.25 -89.38 -23.92
CA SER A 1207 59.35 -88.74 -23.20
C SER A 1207 59.26 -88.87 -21.68
N HIS A 1208 58.04 -89.01 -21.15
CA HIS A 1208 57.85 -89.30 -19.73
C HIS A 1208 57.98 -90.79 -19.45
N ASN A 1209 57.24 -91.64 -20.19
CA ASN A 1209 57.36 -93.09 -20.11
C ASN A 1209 56.67 -93.80 -21.29
N ALA A 1210 57.43 -94.18 -22.31
CA ALA A 1210 56.93 -94.92 -23.47
C ALA A 1210 56.30 -96.29 -23.12
N THR A 1211 56.64 -96.90 -21.97
CA THR A 1211 56.08 -98.20 -21.56
C THR A 1211 54.62 -98.12 -21.11
N TRP A 1212 54.08 -96.91 -20.89
CA TRP A 1212 52.65 -96.75 -20.66
C TRP A 1212 51.81 -97.21 -21.86
N ALA A 1213 52.34 -97.12 -23.08
CA ALA A 1213 51.67 -97.61 -24.28
C ALA A 1213 51.81 -99.13 -24.51
N ALA A 1214 52.65 -99.83 -23.75
CA ALA A 1214 52.83 -101.28 -23.88
C ALA A 1214 51.80 -102.02 -23.00
N ASN A 1215 50.62 -102.32 -23.57
CA ASN A 1215 49.55 -103.00 -22.85
C ASN A 1215 49.11 -104.33 -23.49
N ASP A 1216 48.68 -105.27 -22.63
CA ASP A 1216 47.93 -106.48 -23.00
C ASP A 1216 46.55 -106.48 -22.30
N SER A 1217 45.67 -107.44 -22.58
CA SER A 1217 44.28 -107.42 -22.06
C SER A 1217 44.15 -107.48 -20.53
N SER A 1218 45.24 -107.66 -19.77
CA SER A 1218 45.24 -107.77 -18.31
C SER A 1218 45.65 -106.51 -17.54
N LEU A 1219 46.39 -105.57 -18.17
CA LEU A 1219 46.98 -104.38 -17.52
C LEU A 1219 46.53 -103.05 -18.14
N MET A 1220 45.23 -102.94 -18.44
CA MET A 1220 44.61 -101.77 -19.10
C MET A 1220 45.04 -100.44 -18.49
N LYS A 1221 45.19 -99.41 -19.34
CA LYS A 1221 45.68 -98.10 -18.93
C LYS A 1221 44.56 -97.14 -18.64
N ARG A 1222 44.84 -96.18 -17.77
CA ARG A 1222 43.93 -95.08 -17.45
C ARG A 1222 44.72 -93.85 -17.05
N VAL A 1223 44.04 -92.72 -16.97
CA VAL A 1223 44.62 -91.44 -16.61
C VAL A 1223 43.94 -90.96 -15.34
N THR A 1224 44.73 -90.62 -14.34
CA THR A 1224 44.24 -89.97 -13.12
C THR A 1224 44.63 -88.50 -13.15
N LEU A 1225 43.64 -87.62 -13.06
CA LEU A 1225 43.84 -86.18 -12.95
C LEU A 1225 43.70 -85.78 -11.49
N ILE A 1226 44.69 -85.04 -10.98
CA ILE A 1226 44.72 -84.55 -9.61
C ILE A 1226 44.55 -83.03 -9.63
N SER A 1227 43.49 -82.54 -8.99
CA SER A 1227 43.25 -81.10 -8.85
C SER A 1227 44.20 -80.44 -7.86
N VAL A 1228 44.30 -79.10 -7.88
CA VAL A 1228 45.11 -78.37 -6.90
C VAL A 1228 44.70 -78.68 -5.45
N ALA A 1229 43.42 -78.98 -5.22
CA ALA A 1229 42.83 -79.38 -3.95
C ALA A 1229 42.97 -80.90 -3.64
N ASP A 1230 43.89 -81.60 -4.31
CA ASP A 1230 44.18 -83.04 -4.12
C ASP A 1230 42.96 -83.95 -4.35
N GLN A 1231 42.04 -83.54 -5.24
CA GLN A 1231 40.92 -84.38 -5.64
C GLN A 1231 41.25 -85.12 -6.93
N ASN A 1232 41.02 -86.42 -6.91
CA ASN A 1232 41.38 -87.32 -8.00
C ASN A 1232 40.15 -87.64 -8.84
N GLY A 1233 40.26 -87.47 -10.14
CA GLY A 1233 39.38 -88.10 -11.12
C GLY A 1233 40.17 -89.13 -11.90
N THR A 1234 39.71 -90.38 -11.92
CA THR A 1234 40.31 -91.45 -12.73
C THR A 1234 39.41 -91.78 -13.92
N THR A 1235 39.98 -91.84 -15.12
CA THR A 1235 39.24 -92.22 -16.34
C THR A 1235 38.84 -93.70 -16.29
N GLN A 1236 37.97 -94.11 -17.22
CA GLN A 1236 37.82 -95.53 -17.53
C GLN A 1236 39.13 -96.14 -18.07
N ASP A 1237 39.19 -97.47 -18.02
CA ASP A 1237 40.27 -98.26 -18.58
C ASP A 1237 40.20 -98.27 -20.12
N ILE A 1238 41.37 -98.18 -20.76
CA ILE A 1238 41.57 -98.29 -22.21
C ILE A 1238 42.72 -99.25 -22.53
N ASN A 1239 42.68 -99.87 -23.71
CA ASN A 1239 43.86 -100.53 -24.23
C ASN A 1239 44.82 -99.50 -24.82
N THR A 1240 46.12 -99.75 -24.74
CA THR A 1240 47.15 -98.94 -25.38
C THR A 1240 48.09 -99.83 -26.19
N GLN A 1241 48.61 -99.32 -27.30
CA GLN A 1241 49.69 -99.95 -28.05
C GLN A 1241 50.72 -98.90 -28.46
N PRO A 1242 52.02 -99.26 -28.47
CA PRO A 1242 53.11 -98.33 -28.76
C PRO A 1242 53.13 -97.83 -30.20
#